data_AF-A0A3L7WSQ1-F1
#
_entry.id   AF-A0A3L7WSQ1-F1
#
_cell.length_a   1.000
_cell.length_b   1.000
_cell.length_c   1.000
_cell.angle_alpha   90.00
_cell.angle_beta   90.00
_cell.angle_gamma   90.00
#
_symmetry.space_group_name_H-M   'P 1'
#
loop_
_entity.id
_entity.type
_entity.pdbx_description
1 polymer ?
#
loop_
_entity_poly.entity_id
_entity_poly.type
_entity_poly.pdbx_seq_one_letter_code
_entity_poly.pdbx_strand_id
1 'polypeptide(L)'
;MTESPAHRSHHDRQWLQELKQRIRWDALLFVCAIASICAVAWVTSSRLQPIRYAIGTVGDRVLLQRTAGVGNATDGKWFADELAPGSLNGRARWTQEMSALVLPVANIGAVSLHVAGWPGADQPAVTVSLNDRVIGTFIPTSTFKHYDFNVEQSKGTETSLITIRSSTVFTDTQRYTDPRQKGVRVAELVIAPTPNRPLQYSFWSVSALYASMLFVLLALAYRLRWGRWGRIAASLSGLVAGIAFCIGAGQWILPVVAHVVSGSLILSIVVLQRLWMPILRAIVRRMRRRVPVTTLVRWSAISAVTVATIGNAAMWRIWLGAVVLIWLIESRAQTDAQQGRLLFLRRWMRQWYGLGYVAFGCVVAWAMFQATFIGHADYADNAVVARNLIRGRGWVVDYVTQFYQLFPTVTHPQETWPILQPVWIAISYFFFGVHDHAARFPNLVFWGLFVWLVDRYARYHWGARVALVSVILVTINIFMYRQLIYATSDIAFVVFATAALQGVWLLPQTGVSYWPSGRFASSRAKILATGTWTGLMLLQKPGTAAMLAFGMGVWLLVTWVLPMLYPVVNRSLLVRRVLDVALWAGIAMLVLSPYIVRNLLLFGSAVHSTESFDAWILEYTQWDAIYRIYMADGGVGPGDLPERSWLLRWGYDAIIQKCMIQLNVIQDYLLPSFVGFPWPINEFGAAAAATGLLSPLALWALPIGWVLPVVSRQPRFWGLLVSACLPYSVFMIVYWHANEPRYWVFVLPWLAVLSARGIVWVIDCVASVPGKTMHVTKGMLLLGAVLLAVVPSVQNIARAQPLDAARVVADKDLYAYMQRELPLDAVVMTRVPWQLQWYSERGAVMIPADASATQILRIAKHYNARYLALDSLQRPNAATRAILADMIDDSGTPFRLIYRTPAYPVNDNGRTFTMVSELYAFPDDYRGVPSIR
;
A
#
# COMPACT_ATOMS: atom_id res chain seq x y z
N MET A 1 11.38 -35.71 44.90
CA MET A 1 11.16 -36.76 43.87
C MET A 1 11.90 -36.37 42.60
N THR A 2 13.17 -36.77 42.52
CA THR A 2 14.06 -36.56 41.37
C THR A 2 14.03 -37.83 40.54
N GLU A 3 13.36 -37.78 39.38
CA GLU A 3 13.36 -38.90 38.44
C GLU A 3 14.80 -39.21 37.99
N SER A 4 15.17 -40.48 38.13
CA SER A 4 16.45 -41.04 37.70
C SER A 4 16.72 -40.73 36.22
N PRO A 5 17.97 -40.36 35.83
CA PRO A 5 18.38 -40.17 34.44
C PRO A 5 18.05 -41.36 33.51
N ALA A 6 17.94 -42.57 34.08
CA ALA A 6 17.58 -43.78 33.35
C ALA A 6 16.13 -43.73 32.79
N HIS A 7 15.18 -43.15 33.54
CA HIS A 7 13.78 -43.05 33.12
C HIS A 7 13.57 -42.04 31.98
N ARG A 8 14.34 -40.94 31.97
CA ARG A 8 14.35 -40.01 30.82
C ARG A 8 14.88 -40.67 29.55
N SER A 9 15.91 -41.51 29.66
CA SER A 9 16.48 -42.19 28.49
C SER A 9 15.50 -43.18 27.84
N HIS A 10 14.65 -43.83 28.64
CA HIS A 10 13.66 -44.77 28.13
C HIS A 10 12.48 -44.04 27.48
N HIS A 11 12.02 -42.94 28.09
CA HIS A 11 10.95 -42.10 27.54
C HIS A 11 11.39 -41.38 26.26
N ASP A 12 12.65 -40.94 26.16
CA ASP A 12 13.22 -40.35 24.96
C ASP A 12 13.40 -41.40 23.84
N ARG A 13 13.79 -42.64 24.16
CA ARG A 13 13.89 -43.74 23.19
C ARG A 13 12.52 -44.17 22.66
N GLN A 14 11.51 -44.27 23.53
CA GLN A 14 10.15 -44.64 23.15
C GLN A 14 9.49 -43.52 22.32
N TRP A 15 9.71 -42.25 22.70
CA TRP A 15 9.31 -41.09 21.90
C TRP A 15 10.02 -41.05 20.54
N LEU A 16 11.32 -41.36 20.47
CA LEU A 16 12.07 -41.46 19.21
C LEU A 16 11.59 -42.62 18.33
N GLN A 17 11.19 -43.76 18.91
CA GLN A 17 10.62 -44.88 18.17
C GLN A 17 9.22 -44.55 17.64
N GLU A 18 8.35 -43.96 18.46
CA GLU A 18 7.03 -43.47 18.01
C GLU A 18 7.17 -42.39 16.93
N LEU A 19 8.15 -41.50 17.06
CA LEU A 19 8.45 -40.48 16.05
C LEU A 19 8.95 -41.13 14.76
N LYS A 20 9.87 -42.11 14.82
CA LYS A 20 10.35 -42.86 13.65
C LYS A 20 9.22 -43.63 12.97
N GLN A 21 8.31 -44.22 13.73
CA GLN A 21 7.17 -44.97 13.21
C GLN A 21 6.13 -44.04 12.58
N ARG A 22 5.85 -42.89 13.20
CA ARG A 22 5.02 -41.82 12.60
C ARG A 22 5.64 -41.28 11.31
N ILE A 23 6.93 -40.98 11.30
CA ILE A 23 7.66 -40.51 10.11
C ILE A 23 7.60 -41.55 8.97
N ARG A 24 7.74 -42.85 9.27
CA ARG A 24 7.64 -43.92 8.26
C ARG A 24 6.25 -44.00 7.61
N TRP A 25 5.19 -43.88 8.39
CA TRP A 25 3.81 -43.90 7.86
C TRP A 25 3.44 -42.61 7.14
N ASP A 26 3.88 -41.45 7.64
CA ASP A 26 3.69 -40.17 6.97
C ASP A 26 4.48 -40.13 5.63
N ALA A 27 5.66 -40.76 5.57
CA ALA A 27 6.42 -40.95 4.33
C ALA A 27 5.72 -41.89 3.35
N LEU A 28 5.14 -43.00 3.81
CA LEU A 28 4.37 -43.91 2.96
C LEU A 28 3.11 -43.24 2.40
N LEU A 29 2.38 -42.50 3.23
CA LEU A 29 1.22 -41.69 2.79
C LEU A 29 1.64 -40.61 1.78
N PHE A 30 2.80 -39.97 1.98
CA PHE A 30 3.34 -39.00 1.04
C PHE A 30 3.70 -39.65 -0.31
N VAL A 31 4.32 -40.84 -0.30
CA VAL A 31 4.64 -41.60 -1.53
C VAL A 31 3.38 -42.07 -2.25
N CYS A 32 2.39 -42.63 -1.54
CA CYS A 32 1.12 -43.05 -2.12
C CYS A 32 0.37 -41.85 -2.71
N ALA A 33 0.39 -40.71 -2.04
CA ALA A 33 -0.27 -39.52 -2.52
C ALA A 33 0.46 -38.90 -3.73
N ILE A 34 1.80 -38.92 -3.77
CA ILE A 34 2.57 -38.59 -4.98
C ILE A 34 2.22 -39.54 -6.14
N ALA A 35 2.14 -40.84 -5.89
CA ALA A 35 1.77 -41.81 -6.93
C ALA A 35 0.34 -41.58 -7.45
N SER A 36 -0.61 -41.27 -6.57
CA SER A 36 -1.98 -40.89 -6.95
C SER A 36 -2.00 -39.57 -7.72
N ILE A 37 -1.18 -38.59 -7.34
CA ILE A 37 -1.01 -37.33 -8.08
C ILE A 37 -0.47 -37.60 -9.49
N CYS A 38 0.58 -38.41 -9.62
CA CYS A 38 1.15 -38.75 -10.92
C CYS A 38 0.15 -39.49 -11.81
N ALA A 39 -0.64 -40.41 -11.23
CA ALA A 39 -1.68 -41.15 -11.95
C ALA A 39 -2.81 -40.21 -12.41
N VAL A 40 -3.28 -39.32 -11.55
CA VAL A 40 -4.34 -38.33 -11.90
C VAL A 40 -3.80 -37.29 -12.89
N ALA A 41 -2.56 -36.83 -12.73
CA ALA A 41 -1.90 -35.94 -13.67
C ALA A 41 -1.77 -36.58 -15.05
N TRP A 42 -1.46 -37.87 -15.12
CA TRP A 42 -1.38 -38.64 -16.37
C TRP A 42 -2.75 -38.83 -17.04
N VAL A 43 -3.79 -39.15 -16.28
CA VAL A 43 -5.18 -39.26 -16.79
C VAL A 43 -5.72 -37.91 -17.24
N THR A 44 -5.40 -36.83 -16.53
CA THR A 44 -5.85 -35.47 -16.90
C THR A 44 -5.03 -34.84 -18.01
N SER A 45 -3.77 -35.26 -18.21
CA SER A 45 -2.93 -34.83 -19.32
C SER A 45 -3.25 -35.48 -20.66
N SER A 46 -4.22 -36.41 -20.70
CA SER A 46 -4.62 -37.17 -21.90
C SER A 46 -6.11 -36.97 -22.21
N ARG A 47 -6.46 -35.83 -22.82
CA ARG A 47 -7.85 -35.51 -23.20
C ARG A 47 -8.12 -35.70 -24.69
N LEU A 48 -9.22 -36.40 -25.01
CA LEU A 48 -9.75 -36.55 -26.38
C LEU A 48 -10.83 -35.50 -26.72
N GLN A 49 -11.20 -34.63 -25.79
CA GLN A 49 -12.27 -33.64 -25.98
C GLN A 49 -11.71 -32.27 -26.39
N PRO A 50 -12.43 -31.49 -27.21
CA PRO A 50 -12.08 -30.09 -27.47
C PRO A 50 -12.01 -29.26 -26.19
N ILE A 51 -11.07 -28.32 -26.14
CA ILE A 51 -10.91 -27.36 -25.06
C ILE A 51 -11.34 -26.00 -25.56
N ARG A 52 -12.14 -25.30 -24.75
CA ARG A 52 -12.59 -23.94 -25.00
C ARG A 52 -11.84 -23.00 -24.06
N TYR A 53 -11.25 -21.95 -24.62
CA TYR A 53 -10.60 -20.87 -23.90
C TYR A 53 -11.39 -19.59 -24.11
N ALA A 54 -12.02 -19.10 -23.05
CA ALA A 54 -12.70 -17.80 -23.09
C ALA A 54 -11.68 -16.66 -23.02
N ILE A 55 -11.65 -15.83 -24.06
CA ILE A 55 -10.81 -14.65 -24.16
C ILE A 55 -11.57 -13.44 -23.58
N GLY A 56 -10.87 -12.55 -22.90
CA GLY A 56 -11.42 -11.48 -22.07
C GLY A 56 -11.70 -11.89 -20.62
N THR A 57 -11.03 -12.92 -20.10
CA THR A 57 -11.20 -13.41 -18.71
C THR A 57 -9.87 -13.47 -17.97
N VAL A 58 -9.85 -13.54 -16.63
CA VAL A 58 -8.60 -13.66 -15.85
C VAL A 58 -7.73 -14.86 -16.28
N GLY A 59 -8.35 -15.94 -16.79
CA GLY A 59 -7.65 -17.16 -17.19
C GLY A 59 -6.88 -17.07 -18.51
N ASP A 60 -7.22 -16.16 -19.41
CA ASP A 60 -6.57 -16.11 -20.73
C ASP A 60 -5.12 -15.60 -20.68
N ARG A 61 -4.72 -14.91 -19.60
CA ARG A 61 -3.36 -14.35 -19.41
C ARG A 61 -2.24 -15.37 -19.43
N VAL A 62 -2.54 -16.64 -19.23
CA VAL A 62 -1.53 -17.71 -19.33
C VAL A 62 -1.28 -18.08 -20.79
N LEU A 63 -2.23 -17.80 -21.67
CA LEU A 63 -2.11 -18.01 -23.10
C LEU A 63 -1.57 -16.77 -23.81
N LEU A 64 -1.89 -15.58 -23.29
CA LEU A 64 -1.50 -14.31 -23.88
C LEU A 64 -0.14 -13.89 -23.31
N GLN A 65 0.89 -13.81 -24.16
CA GLN A 65 2.25 -13.53 -23.69
C GLN A 65 2.34 -12.20 -22.92
N ARG A 66 1.67 -11.14 -23.41
CA ARG A 66 1.59 -9.81 -22.78
C ARG A 66 0.39 -9.03 -23.32
N THR A 67 -0.14 -8.15 -22.47
CA THR A 67 -1.20 -7.20 -22.83
C THR A 67 -0.68 -5.78 -22.76
N ALA A 68 -1.01 -4.97 -23.77
CA ALA A 68 -0.79 -3.54 -23.72
C ALA A 68 -1.95 -2.86 -22.98
N GLY A 69 -1.61 -2.04 -21.97
CA GLY A 69 -2.53 -1.07 -21.41
C GLY A 69 -2.93 -0.02 -22.44
N VAL A 70 -3.99 0.73 -22.16
CA VAL A 70 -4.44 1.85 -23.00
C VAL A 70 -3.26 2.82 -23.22
N GLY A 71 -2.92 3.09 -24.50
CA GLY A 71 -1.87 4.05 -24.87
C GLY A 71 -0.44 3.51 -25.07
N ASN A 72 -0.17 2.21 -24.85
CA ASN A 72 1.17 1.64 -25.08
C ASN A 72 1.24 0.84 -26.39
N ALA A 73 1.88 1.38 -27.42
CA ALA A 73 2.18 0.65 -28.65
C ALA A 73 3.40 -0.26 -28.43
N THR A 74 3.23 -1.57 -28.58
CA THR A 74 4.34 -2.54 -28.69
C THR A 74 3.87 -3.76 -29.45
N ASP A 75 4.63 -4.15 -30.47
CA ASP A 75 4.33 -5.23 -31.41
C ASP A 75 4.08 -6.58 -30.74
N GLY A 76 3.13 -7.34 -31.29
CA GLY A 76 2.85 -8.74 -30.89
C GLY A 76 1.97 -8.91 -29.65
N LYS A 77 1.51 -7.80 -29.03
CA LYS A 77 0.69 -7.84 -27.81
C LYS A 77 -0.80 -7.77 -28.14
N TRP A 78 -1.61 -8.22 -27.19
CA TRP A 78 -3.06 -8.00 -27.22
C TRP A 78 -3.41 -6.70 -26.52
N PHE A 79 -4.53 -6.08 -26.85
CA PHE A 79 -5.07 -5.00 -26.02
C PHE A 79 -5.85 -5.56 -24.83
N ALA A 80 -6.03 -4.71 -23.81
CA ALA A 80 -6.86 -5.01 -22.64
C ALA A 80 -8.27 -5.48 -23.03
N ASP A 81 -8.88 -6.30 -22.19
CA ASP A 81 -10.22 -6.82 -22.41
C ASP A 81 -11.29 -5.72 -22.33
N GLU A 82 -12.31 -5.83 -23.17
CA GLU A 82 -13.41 -4.86 -23.26
C GLU A 82 -14.75 -5.56 -23.10
N LEU A 83 -15.76 -4.79 -22.70
CA LEU A 83 -17.16 -5.26 -22.73
C LEU A 83 -17.60 -5.44 -24.18
N ALA A 84 -18.03 -6.64 -24.52
CA ALA A 84 -18.36 -7.03 -25.88
C ALA A 84 -19.75 -7.71 -25.91
N PRO A 85 -20.84 -6.94 -26.07
CA PRO A 85 -22.17 -7.49 -26.25
C PRO A 85 -22.18 -8.47 -27.44
N GLY A 86 -22.69 -9.68 -27.23
CA GLY A 86 -22.70 -10.75 -28.24
C GLY A 86 -21.52 -11.72 -28.18
N SER A 87 -20.56 -11.53 -27.26
CA SER A 87 -19.63 -12.60 -26.91
C SER A 87 -20.20 -13.52 -25.83
N LEU A 88 -19.72 -14.77 -25.76
CA LEU A 88 -20.23 -15.82 -24.86
C LEU A 88 -20.21 -15.45 -23.37
N ASN A 89 -19.23 -14.64 -22.96
CA ASN A 89 -18.99 -14.21 -21.58
C ASN A 89 -19.17 -12.68 -21.41
N GLY A 90 -19.67 -11.98 -22.43
CA GLY A 90 -19.81 -10.52 -22.47
C GLY A 90 -18.48 -9.74 -22.54
N ARG A 91 -17.33 -10.41 -22.75
CA ARG A 91 -16.01 -9.81 -22.94
C ARG A 91 -15.29 -10.34 -24.18
N ALA A 92 -14.34 -9.55 -24.69
CA ALA A 92 -13.43 -9.95 -25.76
C ALA A 92 -12.14 -9.12 -25.68
N ARG A 93 -11.12 -9.49 -26.45
CA ARG A 93 -9.89 -8.70 -26.60
C ARG A 93 -9.66 -8.31 -28.04
N TRP A 94 -9.17 -7.09 -28.26
CA TRP A 94 -8.68 -6.68 -29.57
C TRP A 94 -7.26 -7.23 -29.80
N THR A 95 -7.04 -7.82 -30.97
CA THR A 95 -5.70 -8.03 -31.51
C THR A 95 -5.11 -6.70 -31.96
N GLN A 96 -3.79 -6.64 -32.08
CA GLN A 96 -3.09 -5.66 -32.91
C GLN A 96 -3.08 -6.14 -34.37
N GLU A 97 -2.23 -5.52 -35.20
CA GLU A 97 -1.89 -6.03 -36.53
C GLU A 97 -1.37 -7.48 -36.45
N MET A 98 -0.53 -7.79 -35.47
CA MET A 98 -0.05 -9.14 -35.18
C MET A 98 -0.18 -9.43 -33.69
N SER A 99 -0.78 -10.57 -33.34
CA SER A 99 -0.96 -11.00 -31.94
C SER A 99 -0.77 -12.50 -31.81
N ALA A 100 -0.13 -12.93 -30.72
CA ALA A 100 0.22 -14.33 -30.50
C ALA A 100 -0.42 -14.93 -29.24
N LEU A 101 -0.69 -16.23 -29.27
CA LEU A 101 -1.25 -17.08 -28.23
C LEU A 101 -0.31 -18.27 -28.01
N VAL A 102 0.26 -18.41 -26.82
CA VAL A 102 1.08 -19.56 -26.43
C VAL A 102 0.20 -20.57 -25.72
N LEU A 103 0.07 -21.76 -26.29
CA LEU A 103 -0.69 -22.85 -25.72
C LEU A 103 0.26 -23.88 -25.13
N PRO A 104 0.12 -24.27 -23.85
CA PRO A 104 0.92 -25.33 -23.24
C PRO A 104 0.40 -26.73 -23.61
N VAL A 105 0.09 -26.92 -24.90
CA VAL A 105 -0.49 -28.16 -25.45
C VAL A 105 0.16 -28.52 -26.78
N ALA A 106 0.30 -29.82 -27.01
CA ALA A 106 0.69 -30.42 -28.29
C ALA A 106 -0.47 -31.22 -28.91
N ASN A 107 -0.28 -31.69 -30.15
CA ASN A 107 -1.23 -32.51 -30.92
C ASN A 107 -2.55 -31.80 -31.28
N ILE A 108 -2.48 -30.50 -31.61
CA ILE A 108 -3.65 -29.73 -32.06
C ILE A 108 -4.04 -30.21 -33.47
N GLY A 109 -5.28 -30.70 -33.62
CA GLY A 109 -5.85 -31.17 -34.89
C GLY A 109 -6.79 -30.17 -35.55
N ALA A 110 -7.44 -29.31 -34.77
CA ALA A 110 -8.21 -28.19 -35.29
C ALA A 110 -8.20 -27.00 -34.33
N VAL A 111 -8.34 -25.80 -34.89
CA VAL A 111 -8.43 -24.52 -34.19
C VAL A 111 -9.72 -23.83 -34.65
N SER A 112 -10.53 -23.35 -33.72
CA SER A 112 -11.69 -22.50 -33.99
C SER A 112 -11.54 -21.19 -33.23
N LEU A 113 -11.80 -20.06 -33.90
CA LEU A 113 -11.79 -18.74 -33.29
C LEU A 113 -13.19 -18.12 -33.35
N HIS A 114 -13.69 -17.63 -32.22
CA HIS A 114 -14.90 -16.81 -32.16
C HIS A 114 -14.52 -15.33 -32.24
N VAL A 115 -14.69 -14.74 -33.43
CA VAL A 115 -14.10 -13.45 -33.82
C VAL A 115 -15.17 -12.49 -34.35
N ALA A 116 -15.04 -11.20 -34.01
CA ALA A 116 -15.73 -10.10 -34.66
C ALA A 116 -14.71 -9.07 -35.18
N GLY A 117 -14.91 -8.55 -36.38
CA GLY A 117 -14.09 -7.47 -36.94
C GLY A 117 -14.63 -6.09 -36.55
N TRP A 118 -14.52 -5.13 -37.45
CA TRP A 118 -14.71 -3.70 -37.13
C TRP A 118 -16.18 -3.30 -37.15
N PRO A 119 -16.64 -2.44 -36.22
CA PRO A 119 -18.00 -1.92 -36.27
C PRO A 119 -18.14 -0.86 -37.39
N GLY A 120 -18.88 -1.19 -38.45
CA GLY A 120 -19.27 -0.21 -39.47
C GLY A 120 -18.19 0.24 -40.46
N ALA A 121 -17.09 -0.53 -40.59
CA ALA A 121 -16.00 -0.27 -41.54
C ALA A 121 -15.67 -1.52 -42.37
N ASP A 122 -14.85 -1.36 -43.41
CA ASP A 122 -14.36 -2.47 -44.25
C ASP A 122 -13.53 -3.46 -43.43
N GLN A 123 -13.76 -4.75 -43.61
CA GLN A 123 -13.19 -5.77 -42.73
C GLN A 123 -11.77 -6.17 -43.18
N PRO A 124 -10.81 -6.36 -42.25
CA PRO A 124 -9.45 -6.78 -42.60
C PRO A 124 -9.44 -8.26 -43.01
N ALA A 125 -8.53 -8.66 -43.90
CA ALA A 125 -8.21 -10.08 -44.07
C ALA A 125 -7.37 -10.54 -42.87
N VAL A 126 -7.75 -11.66 -42.25
CA VAL A 126 -7.08 -12.21 -41.07
C VAL A 126 -6.46 -13.55 -41.40
N THR A 127 -5.14 -13.63 -41.26
CA THR A 127 -4.35 -14.86 -41.42
C THR A 127 -4.06 -15.46 -40.06
N VAL A 128 -4.34 -16.76 -39.91
CA VAL A 128 -4.04 -17.52 -38.69
C VAL A 128 -2.92 -18.50 -39.00
N SER A 129 -1.88 -18.52 -38.16
CA SER A 129 -0.79 -19.49 -38.24
C SER A 129 -0.58 -20.22 -36.92
N LEU A 130 -0.05 -21.44 -37.01
CA LEU A 130 0.35 -22.31 -35.90
C LEU A 130 1.83 -22.65 -36.06
N ASN A 131 2.66 -22.28 -35.09
CA ASN A 131 4.12 -22.45 -35.15
C ASN A 131 4.70 -21.93 -36.47
N ASP A 132 4.34 -20.69 -36.84
CA ASP A 132 4.72 -20.00 -38.08
C ASP A 132 4.18 -20.60 -39.39
N ARG A 133 3.42 -21.71 -39.35
CA ARG A 133 2.74 -22.27 -40.53
C ARG A 133 1.31 -21.73 -40.62
N VAL A 134 0.96 -21.11 -41.74
CA VAL A 134 -0.42 -20.62 -41.99
C VAL A 134 -1.39 -21.81 -42.03
N ILE A 135 -2.44 -21.76 -41.21
CA ILE A 135 -3.50 -22.78 -41.13
C ILE A 135 -4.81 -22.30 -41.80
N GLY A 136 -4.94 -21.01 -42.07
CA GLY A 136 -6.02 -20.46 -42.89
C GLY A 136 -6.09 -18.94 -42.86
N THR A 137 -6.95 -18.40 -43.73
CA THR A 137 -7.23 -16.97 -43.84
C THR A 137 -8.73 -16.76 -43.95
N PHE A 138 -9.27 -15.72 -43.33
CA PHE A 138 -10.69 -15.38 -43.37
C PHE A 138 -10.93 -13.86 -43.34
N ILE A 139 -12.16 -13.44 -43.67
CA ILE A 139 -12.62 -12.05 -43.50
C ILE A 139 -13.68 -12.06 -42.37
N PRO A 140 -13.47 -11.32 -41.27
CA PRO A 140 -14.38 -11.32 -40.13
C PRO A 140 -15.68 -10.57 -40.46
N THR A 141 -16.76 -10.88 -39.76
CA THR A 141 -17.97 -10.04 -39.76
C THR A 141 -17.94 -9.02 -38.62
N SER A 142 -18.74 -7.95 -38.70
CA SER A 142 -18.86 -6.96 -37.61
C SER A 142 -19.47 -7.53 -36.31
N THR A 143 -20.14 -8.68 -36.41
CA THR A 143 -20.66 -9.51 -35.31
C THR A 143 -19.80 -10.74 -35.09
N PHE A 144 -19.86 -11.32 -33.89
CA PHE A 144 -19.05 -12.49 -33.55
C PHE A 144 -19.51 -13.74 -34.32
N LYS A 145 -18.56 -14.45 -34.94
CA LYS A 145 -18.76 -15.73 -35.64
C LYS A 145 -17.59 -16.68 -35.40
N HIS A 146 -17.85 -17.98 -35.55
CA HIS A 146 -16.82 -19.01 -35.49
C HIS A 146 -16.15 -19.19 -36.86
N TYR A 147 -14.82 -19.29 -36.82
CA TYR A 147 -13.97 -19.59 -37.97
C TYR A 147 -13.11 -20.80 -37.63
N ASP A 148 -13.27 -21.89 -38.39
CA ASP A 148 -12.66 -23.19 -38.12
C ASP A 148 -11.50 -23.48 -39.09
N PHE A 149 -10.40 -24.00 -38.55
CA PHE A 149 -9.17 -24.31 -39.27
C PHE A 149 -8.70 -25.72 -38.93
N ASN A 150 -8.50 -26.55 -39.96
CA ASN A 150 -7.93 -27.89 -39.80
C ASN A 150 -6.40 -27.80 -39.80
N VAL A 151 -5.77 -28.53 -38.89
CA VAL A 151 -4.31 -28.53 -38.72
C VAL A 151 -3.74 -29.87 -39.18
N GLU A 152 -2.94 -29.84 -40.25
CA GLU A 152 -2.16 -31.01 -40.67
C GLU A 152 -0.99 -31.25 -39.70
N GLN A 153 -1.14 -32.29 -38.86
CA GLN A 153 -0.16 -32.82 -37.90
C GLN A 153 0.84 -31.78 -37.33
N SER A 154 0.54 -31.23 -36.15
CA SER A 154 1.53 -30.47 -35.38
C SER A 154 2.64 -31.40 -34.86
N LYS A 155 3.86 -31.35 -35.43
CA LYS A 155 5.01 -32.08 -34.88
C LYS A 155 5.55 -31.39 -33.62
N GLY A 156 5.35 -32.03 -32.46
CA GLY A 156 6.42 -32.29 -31.48
C GLY A 156 7.02 -31.14 -30.65
N THR A 157 6.27 -30.09 -30.29
CA THR A 157 6.71 -29.15 -29.23
C THR A 157 5.73 -29.17 -28.06
N GLU A 158 6.22 -29.18 -26.82
CA GLU A 158 5.37 -29.15 -25.60
C GLU A 158 4.49 -27.88 -25.50
N THR A 159 4.81 -26.87 -26.31
CA THR A 159 4.09 -25.61 -26.46
C THR A 159 3.80 -25.31 -27.93
N SER A 160 2.59 -24.84 -28.23
CA SER A 160 2.15 -24.40 -29.56
C SER A 160 1.93 -22.90 -29.59
N LEU A 161 2.33 -22.21 -30.65
CA LEU A 161 2.15 -20.77 -30.84
C LEU A 161 1.12 -20.51 -31.94
N ILE A 162 -0.04 -19.95 -31.60
CA ILE A 162 -1.01 -19.45 -32.59
C ILE A 162 -0.77 -17.96 -32.80
N THR A 163 -0.59 -17.54 -34.05
CA THR A 163 -0.45 -16.14 -34.42
C THR A 163 -1.63 -15.71 -35.28
N ILE A 164 -2.23 -14.57 -34.94
CA ILE A 164 -3.32 -13.93 -35.67
C ILE A 164 -2.75 -12.64 -36.26
N ARG A 165 -2.78 -12.52 -37.59
CA ARG A 165 -2.33 -11.34 -38.31
C ARG A 165 -3.48 -10.73 -39.10
N SER A 166 -3.78 -9.46 -38.84
CA SER A 166 -4.73 -8.66 -39.61
C SER A 166 -3.99 -7.92 -40.73
N SER A 167 -4.56 -7.85 -41.93
CA SER A 167 -3.96 -7.14 -43.08
C SER A 167 -3.90 -5.63 -42.88
N THR A 168 -4.80 -5.11 -42.05
CA THR A 168 -4.99 -3.68 -41.75
C THR A 168 -5.48 -3.54 -40.30
N VAL A 169 -5.46 -2.31 -39.79
CA VAL A 169 -5.88 -1.95 -38.42
C VAL A 169 -6.80 -0.73 -38.45
N PHE A 170 -7.64 -0.56 -37.42
CA PHE A 170 -8.52 0.61 -37.25
C PHE A 170 -8.39 1.23 -35.86
N THR A 171 -8.72 2.52 -35.72
CA THR A 171 -8.55 3.32 -34.48
C THR A 171 -9.83 4.04 -34.06
N ASP A 172 -11.00 3.61 -34.54
CA ASP A 172 -12.25 4.33 -34.24
C ASP A 172 -13.44 3.41 -34.05
N THR A 173 -14.28 3.72 -33.06
CA THR A 173 -15.52 3.01 -32.81
C THR A 173 -16.67 4.00 -32.77
N GLN A 174 -17.88 3.57 -33.13
CA GLN A 174 -19.08 4.41 -33.08
C GLN A 174 -19.38 5.06 -31.71
N ARG A 175 -18.73 4.63 -30.62
CA ARG A 175 -18.95 5.16 -29.26
C ARG A 175 -17.81 6.06 -28.75
N TYR A 176 -16.58 5.81 -29.15
CA TYR A 176 -15.40 6.55 -28.68
C TYR A 176 -14.27 6.48 -29.71
N THR A 177 -13.55 7.60 -29.87
CA THR A 177 -12.29 7.64 -30.60
C THR A 177 -11.22 6.93 -29.80
N ASP A 178 -10.61 5.89 -30.37
CA ASP A 178 -9.64 5.04 -29.67
C ASP A 178 -8.32 4.97 -30.44
N PRO A 179 -7.27 5.70 -30.02
CA PRO A 179 -6.04 5.83 -30.80
C PRO A 179 -5.26 4.51 -30.99
N ARG A 180 -5.71 3.40 -30.37
CA ARG A 180 -5.12 2.07 -30.53
C ARG A 180 -5.40 1.48 -31.92
N GLN A 181 -4.35 1.03 -32.61
CA GLN A 181 -4.44 0.31 -33.87
C GLN A 181 -4.93 -1.14 -33.67
N LYS A 182 -6.23 -1.36 -33.86
CA LYS A 182 -6.92 -2.62 -33.58
C LYS A 182 -7.03 -3.50 -34.84
N GLY A 183 -6.73 -4.78 -34.72
CA GLY A 183 -7.05 -5.82 -35.70
C GLY A 183 -8.47 -6.32 -35.50
N VAL A 184 -8.68 -7.49 -34.88
CA VAL A 184 -10.01 -8.08 -34.66
C VAL A 184 -10.30 -8.33 -33.18
N ARG A 185 -11.58 -8.44 -32.80
CA ARG A 185 -12.02 -8.88 -31.47
C ARG A 185 -12.07 -10.39 -31.43
N VAL A 186 -11.39 -11.00 -30.48
CA VAL A 186 -11.49 -12.44 -30.23
C VAL A 186 -12.11 -12.68 -28.85
N ALA A 187 -13.14 -13.52 -28.81
CA ALA A 187 -13.90 -13.84 -27.61
C ALA A 187 -13.67 -15.27 -27.12
N GLU A 188 -13.37 -16.21 -28.01
CA GLU A 188 -13.14 -17.61 -27.67
C GLU A 188 -12.12 -18.22 -28.64
N LEU A 189 -11.29 -19.12 -28.12
CA LEU A 189 -10.45 -20.03 -28.87
C LEU A 189 -10.84 -21.45 -28.50
N VAL A 190 -11.18 -22.28 -29.48
CA VAL A 190 -11.42 -23.71 -29.28
C VAL A 190 -10.33 -24.50 -29.97
N ILE A 191 -9.71 -25.45 -29.26
CA ILE A 191 -8.75 -26.38 -29.83
C ILE A 191 -9.27 -27.80 -29.72
N ALA A 192 -9.16 -28.56 -30.80
CA ALA A 192 -9.52 -29.96 -30.83
C ALA A 192 -8.27 -30.84 -31.07
N PRO A 193 -8.22 -32.04 -30.48
CA PRO A 193 -7.12 -32.99 -30.72
C PRO A 193 -7.08 -33.47 -32.17
N THR A 194 -5.91 -33.95 -32.59
CA THR A 194 -5.80 -34.79 -33.79
C THR A 194 -6.56 -36.11 -33.60
N PRO A 195 -7.26 -36.65 -34.61
CA PRO A 195 -7.86 -37.98 -34.52
C PRO A 195 -6.85 -39.01 -34.01
N ASN A 196 -7.23 -39.79 -32.99
CA ASN A 196 -6.41 -40.82 -32.33
C ASN A 196 -5.18 -40.37 -31.52
N ARG A 197 -4.98 -39.06 -31.29
CA ARG A 197 -3.94 -38.55 -30.36
C ARG A 197 -4.55 -37.52 -29.40
N PRO A 198 -4.57 -37.76 -28.07
CA PRO A 198 -5.08 -36.78 -27.13
C PRO A 198 -4.21 -35.53 -27.10
N LEU A 199 -4.81 -34.40 -26.73
CA LEU A 199 -4.06 -33.19 -26.40
C LEU A 199 -3.11 -33.52 -25.25
N GLN A 200 -1.82 -33.24 -25.45
CA GLN A 200 -0.78 -33.52 -24.48
C GLN A 200 -0.38 -32.22 -23.78
N TYR A 201 -0.60 -32.16 -22.48
CA TYR A 201 -0.20 -31.03 -21.63
C TYR A 201 1.19 -31.24 -21.03
N SER A 202 1.82 -30.14 -20.59
CA SER A 202 3.03 -30.21 -19.75
C SER A 202 2.75 -30.95 -18.43
N PHE A 203 3.32 -32.15 -18.30
CA PHE A 203 3.20 -33.03 -17.12
C PHE A 203 3.54 -32.31 -15.80
N TRP A 204 4.54 -31.42 -15.83
CA TRP A 204 5.03 -30.70 -14.66
C TRP A 204 4.01 -29.70 -14.11
N SER A 205 3.27 -29.01 -14.99
CA SER A 205 2.29 -27.99 -14.59
C SER A 205 1.08 -28.61 -13.88
N VAL A 206 0.61 -29.75 -14.39
CA VAL A 206 -0.49 -30.51 -13.80
C VAL A 206 -0.07 -31.14 -12.47
N SER A 207 1.15 -31.70 -12.40
CA SER A 207 1.68 -32.32 -11.19
C SER A 207 1.87 -31.32 -10.04
N ALA A 208 2.31 -30.09 -10.33
CA ALA A 208 2.49 -29.04 -9.32
C ALA A 208 1.16 -28.60 -8.67
N LEU A 209 0.06 -28.52 -9.45
CA LEU A 209 -1.28 -28.21 -8.91
C LEU A 209 -1.71 -29.22 -7.87
N TYR A 210 -1.70 -30.49 -8.25
CA TYR A 210 -2.19 -31.57 -7.40
C TYR A 210 -1.32 -31.75 -6.16
N ALA A 211 0.01 -31.57 -6.28
CA ALA A 211 0.92 -31.55 -5.14
C ALA A 211 0.56 -30.43 -4.14
N SER A 212 0.17 -29.25 -4.60
CA SER A 212 -0.18 -28.13 -3.74
C SER A 212 -1.54 -28.27 -3.04
N MET A 213 -2.58 -28.76 -3.72
CA MET A 213 -3.89 -29.03 -3.13
C MET A 213 -3.80 -30.13 -2.08
N LEU A 214 -3.09 -31.22 -2.41
CA LEU A 214 -2.82 -32.29 -1.46
C LEU A 214 -2.08 -31.76 -0.23
N PHE A 215 -1.06 -30.91 -0.43
CA PHE A 215 -0.32 -30.32 0.68
C PHE A 215 -1.21 -29.49 1.61
N VAL A 216 -2.13 -28.68 1.07
CA VAL A 216 -3.12 -27.92 1.88
C VAL A 216 -4.09 -28.82 2.62
N LEU A 217 -4.62 -29.85 1.96
CA LEU A 217 -5.56 -30.79 2.56
C LEU A 217 -4.91 -31.59 3.68
N LEU A 218 -3.67 -32.06 3.48
CA LEU A 218 -2.88 -32.70 4.52
C LEU A 218 -2.60 -31.73 5.68
N ALA A 219 -2.30 -30.47 5.39
CA ALA A 219 -2.12 -29.43 6.40
C ALA A 219 -3.40 -29.16 7.23
N LEU A 220 -4.56 -29.15 6.58
CA LEU A 220 -5.88 -28.96 7.22
C LEU A 220 -6.29 -30.18 8.06
N ALA A 221 -6.18 -31.39 7.51
CA ALA A 221 -6.48 -32.65 8.20
C ALA A 221 -5.60 -32.83 9.44
N TYR A 222 -4.35 -32.37 9.38
CA TYR A 222 -3.45 -32.34 10.52
C TYR A 222 -3.89 -31.32 11.59
N ARG A 223 -4.38 -30.14 11.20
CA ARG A 223 -4.84 -29.10 12.14
C ARG A 223 -6.14 -29.48 12.87
N LEU A 224 -7.04 -30.21 12.23
CA LEU A 224 -8.31 -30.65 12.80
C LEU A 224 -8.19 -31.88 13.72
N ARG A 225 -6.98 -32.39 13.97
CA ARG A 225 -6.69 -33.57 14.83
C ARG A 225 -7.52 -34.80 14.45
N TRP A 226 -7.78 -34.98 13.16
CA TRP A 226 -8.51 -36.14 12.69
C TRP A 226 -7.72 -37.42 12.97
N GLY A 227 -8.42 -38.47 13.42
CA GLY A 227 -7.83 -39.80 13.59
C GLY A 227 -7.22 -40.32 12.28
N ARG A 228 -6.43 -41.40 12.33
CA ARG A 228 -5.76 -41.99 11.13
C ARG A 228 -6.72 -42.14 9.94
N TRP A 229 -7.95 -42.56 10.20
CA TRP A 229 -8.99 -42.75 9.20
C TRP A 229 -9.59 -41.44 8.69
N GLY A 230 -9.72 -40.43 9.55
CA GLY A 230 -10.14 -39.10 9.12
C GLY A 230 -9.10 -38.44 8.22
N ARG A 231 -7.79 -38.63 8.46
CA ARG A 231 -6.73 -38.15 7.57
C ARG A 231 -6.76 -38.84 6.21
N ILE A 232 -6.96 -40.16 6.18
CA ILE A 232 -7.09 -40.94 4.94
C ILE A 232 -8.36 -40.53 4.18
N ALA A 233 -9.50 -40.40 4.87
CA ALA A 233 -10.76 -39.94 4.29
C ALA A 233 -10.65 -38.51 3.76
N ALA A 234 -10.02 -37.57 4.48
CA ALA A 234 -9.76 -36.20 4.00
C ALA A 234 -8.94 -36.19 2.71
N SER A 235 -7.91 -37.03 2.67
CA SER A 235 -6.99 -37.12 1.55
C SER A 235 -7.71 -37.70 0.33
N LEU A 236 -8.51 -38.75 0.52
CA LEU A 236 -9.33 -39.35 -0.52
C LEU A 236 -10.48 -38.44 -0.97
N SER A 237 -11.21 -37.81 -0.05
CA SER A 237 -12.29 -36.86 -0.38
C SER A 237 -11.76 -35.61 -1.04
N GLY A 238 -10.59 -35.11 -0.63
CA GLY A 238 -9.93 -33.98 -1.27
C GLY A 238 -9.32 -34.34 -2.63
N LEU A 239 -8.85 -35.58 -2.80
CA LEU A 239 -8.46 -36.13 -4.11
C LEU A 239 -9.68 -36.25 -5.03
N VAL A 240 -10.79 -36.81 -4.55
CA VAL A 240 -12.05 -36.95 -5.32
C VAL A 240 -12.66 -35.60 -5.62
N ALA A 241 -12.68 -34.66 -4.67
CA ALA A 241 -13.13 -33.29 -4.90
C ALA A 241 -12.20 -32.56 -5.87
N GLY A 242 -10.88 -32.77 -5.77
CA GLY A 242 -9.90 -32.24 -6.73
C GLY A 242 -10.09 -32.81 -8.13
N ILE A 243 -10.35 -34.12 -8.25
CA ILE A 243 -10.66 -34.79 -9.51
C ILE A 243 -11.99 -34.28 -10.08
N ALA A 244 -13.05 -34.26 -9.29
CA ALA A 244 -14.37 -33.76 -9.70
C ALA A 244 -14.33 -32.27 -10.07
N PHE A 245 -13.55 -31.47 -9.34
CA PHE A 245 -13.32 -30.05 -9.64
C PHE A 245 -12.46 -29.88 -10.90
N CYS A 246 -11.42 -30.68 -11.14
CA CYS A 246 -10.62 -30.62 -12.37
C CYS A 246 -11.34 -31.19 -13.60
N ILE A 247 -12.27 -32.14 -13.42
CA ILE A 247 -13.15 -32.64 -14.48
C ILE A 247 -14.23 -31.60 -14.79
N GLY A 248 -14.90 -31.04 -13.76
CA GLY A 248 -15.98 -30.06 -13.92
C GLY A 248 -15.53 -28.64 -14.30
N ALA A 249 -14.39 -28.19 -13.77
CA ALA A 249 -13.84 -26.85 -14.00
C ALA A 249 -12.62 -26.86 -14.95
N GLY A 250 -12.31 -28.01 -15.54
CA GLY A 250 -11.17 -28.24 -16.44
C GLY A 250 -11.19 -27.47 -17.76
N GLN A 251 -12.23 -26.67 -18.02
CA GLN A 251 -12.30 -25.73 -19.14
C GLN A 251 -11.79 -24.33 -18.76
N TRP A 252 -11.60 -24.02 -17.46
CA TRP A 252 -11.38 -22.64 -16.99
C TRP A 252 -10.12 -22.43 -16.11
N ILE A 253 -9.58 -23.48 -15.48
CA ILE A 253 -8.75 -23.31 -14.27
C ILE A 253 -7.25 -23.55 -14.44
N LEU A 254 -6.80 -24.30 -15.44
CA LEU A 254 -5.37 -24.55 -15.67
C LEU A 254 -4.46 -23.29 -15.63
N PRO A 255 -4.90 -22.12 -16.11
CA PRO A 255 -4.14 -20.87 -15.97
C PRO A 255 -4.03 -20.29 -14.53
N VAL A 256 -5.00 -20.56 -13.66
CA VAL A 256 -5.07 -20.00 -12.30
C VAL A 256 -4.29 -20.86 -11.28
N VAL A 257 -3.85 -22.03 -11.72
CA VAL A 257 -3.13 -23.06 -10.95
C VAL A 257 -1.93 -22.52 -10.19
N ALA A 258 -1.03 -21.76 -10.82
CA ALA A 258 0.18 -21.24 -10.16
C ALA A 258 -0.16 -20.29 -9.00
N HIS A 259 -1.25 -19.54 -9.12
CA HIS A 259 -1.73 -18.59 -8.11
C HIS A 259 -2.45 -19.32 -6.97
N VAL A 260 -3.25 -20.34 -7.30
CA VAL A 260 -3.89 -21.22 -6.29
C VAL A 260 -2.84 -22.01 -5.54
N VAL A 261 -1.80 -22.54 -6.20
CA VAL A 261 -0.65 -23.23 -5.58
C VAL A 261 0.08 -22.30 -4.61
N SER A 262 0.35 -21.06 -5.02
CA SER A 262 1.07 -20.08 -4.20
C SER A 262 0.22 -19.62 -3.00
N GLY A 263 -1.07 -19.31 -3.21
CA GLY A 263 -2.01 -18.97 -2.13
C GLY A 263 -2.23 -20.13 -1.16
N SER A 264 -2.28 -21.36 -1.67
CA SER A 264 -2.32 -22.61 -0.92
C SER A 264 -1.07 -22.82 -0.08
N LEU A 265 0.12 -22.54 -0.62
CA LEU A 265 1.41 -22.61 0.08
C LEU A 265 1.49 -21.58 1.22
N ILE A 266 1.06 -20.34 0.96
CA ILE A 266 1.00 -19.27 1.97
C ILE A 266 -0.01 -19.63 3.07
N LEU A 267 -1.20 -20.07 2.70
CA LEU A 267 -2.23 -20.49 3.66
C LEU A 267 -1.74 -21.68 4.51
N SER A 268 -1.03 -22.63 3.91
CA SER A 268 -0.44 -23.76 4.63
C SER A 268 0.73 -23.34 5.54
N ILE A 269 1.57 -22.37 5.17
CA ILE A 269 2.58 -21.78 6.07
C ILE A 269 1.90 -21.13 7.30
N VAL A 270 0.82 -20.37 7.08
CA VAL A 270 0.03 -19.73 8.14
C VAL A 270 -0.69 -20.77 9.02
N VAL A 271 -1.27 -21.79 8.42
CA VAL A 271 -2.01 -22.88 9.09
C VAL A 271 -1.05 -23.80 9.89
N LEU A 272 0.17 -24.03 9.40
CA LEU A 272 1.19 -24.90 9.99
C LEU A 272 2.18 -24.18 10.91
N GLN A 273 1.92 -22.92 11.28
CA GLN A 273 2.81 -22.17 12.19
C GLN A 273 3.22 -22.99 13.42
N ARG A 274 2.31 -23.82 13.98
CA ARG A 274 2.57 -24.65 15.16
C ARG A 274 3.64 -25.74 14.97
N LEU A 275 3.92 -26.17 13.74
CA LEU A 275 4.97 -27.17 13.41
C LEU A 275 6.32 -26.52 13.14
N TRP A 276 6.32 -25.37 12.46
CA TRP A 276 7.53 -24.57 12.25
C TRP A 276 8.05 -23.95 13.54
N MET A 277 7.16 -23.58 14.47
CA MET A 277 7.55 -22.93 15.73
C MET A 277 8.53 -23.76 16.57
N PRO A 278 8.33 -25.07 16.82
CA PRO A 278 9.31 -25.94 17.47
C PRO A 278 10.66 -26.02 16.73
N ILE A 279 10.64 -26.11 15.40
CA ILE A 279 11.84 -26.21 14.56
C ILE A 279 12.61 -24.88 14.61
N LEU A 280 11.96 -23.75 14.40
CA LEU A 280 12.52 -22.41 14.57
C LEU A 280 13.03 -22.18 16.00
N ARG A 281 12.30 -22.62 17.03
CA ARG A 281 12.76 -22.59 18.43
C ARG A 281 14.02 -23.43 18.62
N ALA A 282 14.10 -24.61 18.01
CA ALA A 282 15.26 -25.48 18.08
C ALA A 282 16.47 -24.86 17.34
N ILE A 283 16.26 -24.30 16.14
CA ILE A 283 17.27 -23.59 15.35
C ILE A 283 17.78 -22.37 16.13
N VAL A 284 16.91 -21.50 16.64
CA VAL A 284 17.30 -20.32 17.44
C VAL A 284 18.05 -20.72 18.71
N ARG A 285 17.61 -21.78 19.41
CA ARG A 285 18.33 -22.31 20.60
C ARG A 285 19.70 -22.90 20.23
N ARG A 286 19.83 -23.51 19.05
CA ARG A 286 21.06 -24.12 18.55
C ARG A 286 22.04 -23.05 18.03
N MET A 287 21.56 -22.04 17.32
CA MET A 287 22.31 -20.84 16.93
C MET A 287 22.86 -20.10 18.16
N ARG A 288 22.08 -20.01 19.24
CA ARG A 288 22.51 -19.41 20.52
C ARG A 288 23.64 -20.19 21.22
N ARG A 289 23.92 -21.44 20.81
CA ARG A 289 24.87 -22.32 21.51
C ARG A 289 26.13 -22.71 20.71
N ARG A 290 26.17 -22.65 19.36
CA ARG A 290 27.22 -23.38 18.61
C ARG A 290 27.73 -22.85 17.25
N VAL A 291 27.46 -21.62 16.78
CA VAL A 291 27.95 -21.22 15.42
C VAL A 291 28.89 -20.00 15.44
N PRO A 292 30.05 -20.05 14.74
CA PRO A 292 30.98 -18.92 14.56
C PRO A 292 30.48 -17.91 13.50
N VAL A 293 29.19 -17.55 13.55
CA VAL A 293 28.62 -16.38 12.84
C VAL A 293 29.32 -15.09 13.27
N THR A 294 29.96 -15.13 14.44
CA THR A 294 30.76 -14.06 15.03
C THR A 294 31.89 -13.57 14.14
N THR A 295 32.55 -14.42 13.35
CA THR A 295 33.70 -13.99 12.52
C THR A 295 33.22 -13.29 11.25
N LEU A 296 32.20 -13.83 10.59
CA LEU A 296 31.60 -13.22 9.40
C LEU A 296 30.92 -11.88 9.74
N VAL A 297 30.13 -11.82 10.82
CA VAL A 297 29.45 -10.58 11.27
C VAL A 297 30.45 -9.55 11.78
N ARG A 298 31.56 -9.95 12.42
CA ARG A 298 32.63 -9.02 12.83
C ARG A 298 33.30 -8.37 11.62
N TRP A 299 33.67 -9.14 10.60
CA TRP A 299 34.30 -8.58 9.40
C TRP A 299 33.33 -7.70 8.59
N SER A 300 32.08 -8.13 8.42
CA SER A 300 31.07 -7.31 7.72
C SER A 300 30.73 -6.01 8.46
N ALA A 301 30.62 -6.03 9.79
CA ALA A 301 30.33 -4.84 10.58
C ALA A 301 31.53 -3.88 10.66
N ILE A 302 32.75 -4.39 10.76
CA ILE A 302 33.98 -3.58 10.76
C ILE A 302 34.17 -2.93 9.39
N SER A 303 34.01 -3.69 8.29
CA SER A 303 34.10 -3.14 6.93
C SER A 303 33.03 -2.08 6.64
N ALA A 304 31.79 -2.27 7.12
CA ALA A 304 30.71 -1.29 6.96
C ALA A 304 30.94 0.00 7.77
N VAL A 305 31.50 -0.10 8.98
CA VAL A 305 31.82 1.05 9.84
C VAL A 305 33.01 1.84 9.28
N THR A 306 34.07 1.17 8.83
CA THR A 306 35.28 1.82 8.28
C THR A 306 34.98 2.61 7.00
N VAL A 307 34.10 2.10 6.13
CA VAL A 307 33.67 2.81 4.91
C VAL A 307 32.81 4.05 5.23
N ALA A 308 32.02 4.01 6.30
CA ALA A 308 31.15 5.12 6.68
C ALA A 308 31.86 6.28 7.41
N THR A 309 33.00 6.01 8.07
CA THR A 309 33.74 7.01 8.86
C THR A 309 34.61 7.97 8.04
N ILE A 310 34.89 7.71 6.77
CA ILE A 310 35.90 8.47 6.00
C ILE A 310 35.30 9.71 5.29
N GLY A 311 33.98 9.92 5.30
CA GLY A 311 33.34 10.77 4.27
C GLY A 311 32.69 12.12 4.63
N ASN A 312 32.60 12.61 5.87
CA ASN A 312 31.81 13.86 6.08
C ASN A 312 32.10 14.69 7.33
N ALA A 313 32.31 16.00 7.16
CA ALA A 313 32.59 16.97 8.23
C ALA A 313 31.35 17.33 9.09
N ALA A 314 30.13 17.12 8.58
CA ALA A 314 28.89 17.31 9.34
C ALA A 314 28.72 16.32 10.52
N MET A 315 29.54 15.26 10.55
CA MET A 315 29.49 14.18 11.53
C MET A 315 29.89 14.66 12.94
N TRP A 316 30.79 15.64 13.07
CA TRP A 316 31.34 16.07 14.36
C TRP A 316 30.30 16.66 15.35
N ARG A 317 29.22 17.28 14.86
CA ARG A 317 28.18 17.89 15.72
C ARG A 317 27.19 16.85 16.27
N ILE A 318 26.94 15.76 15.53
CA ILE A 318 26.07 14.65 15.95
C ILE A 318 26.84 13.67 16.88
N TRP A 319 28.16 13.57 16.69
CA TRP A 319 29.05 12.75 17.51
C TRP A 319 29.03 13.11 19.00
N LEU A 320 29.01 14.40 19.35
CA LEU A 320 29.02 14.82 20.75
C LEU A 320 27.73 14.40 21.49
N GLY A 321 26.57 14.57 20.85
CA GLY A 321 25.28 14.18 21.43
C GLY A 321 25.11 12.66 21.56
N ALA A 322 25.59 11.89 20.59
CA ALA A 322 25.50 10.44 20.60
C ALA A 322 26.49 9.80 21.60
N VAL A 323 27.70 10.34 21.77
CA VAL A 323 28.67 9.90 22.78
C VAL A 323 28.15 10.12 24.20
N VAL A 324 27.53 11.28 24.48
CA VAL A 324 26.89 11.56 25.77
C VAL A 324 25.72 10.59 26.02
N LEU A 325 24.90 10.31 25.00
CA LEU A 325 23.78 9.39 25.11
C LEU A 325 24.24 7.94 25.38
N ILE A 326 25.36 7.51 24.78
CA ILE A 326 25.93 6.16 24.97
C ILE A 326 26.57 6.00 26.34
N TRP A 327 27.25 7.03 26.83
CA TRP A 327 27.77 7.06 28.19
C TRP A 327 26.62 6.93 29.23
N LEU A 328 25.45 7.51 28.95
CA LEU A 328 24.23 7.35 29.76
C LEU A 328 23.55 5.97 29.64
N ILE A 329 23.80 5.20 28.57
CA ILE A 329 23.24 3.84 28.36
C ILE A 329 24.09 2.79 29.09
N GLU A 330 25.41 2.86 28.94
CA GLU A 330 26.36 1.92 29.56
C GLU A 330 26.40 2.12 31.09
N SER A 331 26.36 3.36 31.58
CA SER A 331 26.26 3.63 33.02
C SER A 331 25.04 2.96 33.66
N ARG A 332 23.89 2.94 32.97
CA ARG A 332 22.67 2.26 33.46
C ARG A 332 22.81 0.74 33.57
N ALA A 333 23.54 0.10 32.66
CA ALA A 333 23.75 -1.35 32.69
C ALA A 333 24.58 -1.79 33.92
N GLN A 334 25.48 -0.91 34.41
CA GLN A 334 26.19 -1.12 35.67
C GLN A 334 25.28 -0.94 36.91
N THR A 335 24.23 -0.13 36.80
CA THR A 335 23.37 0.19 37.96
C THR A 335 22.32 -0.86 38.35
N ASP A 336 22.06 -1.86 37.49
CA ASP A 336 21.14 -2.94 37.83
C ASP A 336 21.80 -4.03 38.70
N ALA A 337 23.14 -4.04 38.79
CA ALA A 337 23.91 -5.04 39.53
C ALA A 337 24.28 -4.65 40.98
N GLN A 338 24.07 -3.39 41.40
CA GLN A 338 24.38 -2.93 42.77
C GLN A 338 23.20 -2.18 43.39
N GLN A 339 22.43 -2.85 44.25
CA GLN A 339 21.09 -2.39 44.65
C GLN A 339 21.03 -1.27 45.73
N GLY A 340 22.15 -0.85 46.35
CA GLY A 340 22.10 0.06 47.51
C GLY A 340 22.34 1.56 47.22
N ARG A 341 23.36 1.92 46.43
CA ARG A 341 23.81 3.32 46.23
C ARG A 341 23.21 4.01 44.99
N LEU A 342 22.35 3.32 44.24
CA LEU A 342 22.03 3.66 42.84
C LEU A 342 20.67 4.30 42.59
N LEU A 343 19.90 4.59 43.64
CA LEU A 343 18.65 5.38 43.50
C LEU A 343 18.92 6.82 43.05
N PHE A 344 20.01 7.43 43.52
CA PHE A 344 20.41 8.79 43.13
C PHE A 344 20.87 8.86 41.67
N LEU A 345 21.79 7.98 41.26
CA LEU A 345 22.26 7.88 39.87
C LEU A 345 21.14 7.46 38.89
N ARG A 346 20.19 6.61 39.31
CA ARG A 346 18.99 6.30 38.50
C ARG A 346 18.06 7.52 38.36
N ARG A 347 17.87 8.33 39.40
CA ARG A 347 17.10 9.59 39.32
C ARG A 347 17.81 10.60 38.41
N TRP A 348 19.11 10.78 38.57
CA TRP A 348 19.94 11.66 37.76
C TRP A 348 19.94 11.24 36.29
N MET A 349 20.22 9.99 35.96
CA MET A 349 20.16 9.50 34.58
C MET A 349 18.77 9.67 33.99
N ARG A 350 17.69 9.42 34.74
CA ARG A 350 16.31 9.65 34.27
C ARG A 350 16.06 11.12 33.92
N GLN A 351 16.64 12.06 34.67
CA GLN A 351 16.61 13.49 34.36
C GLN A 351 17.41 13.78 33.08
N TRP A 352 18.60 13.21 32.91
CA TRP A 352 19.40 13.38 31.68
C TRP A 352 18.75 12.77 30.44
N TYR A 353 18.07 11.63 30.55
CA TYR A 353 17.23 11.11 29.45
C TYR A 353 16.08 12.06 29.14
N GLY A 354 15.40 12.59 30.16
CA GLY A 354 14.37 13.62 29.99
C GLY A 354 14.91 14.86 29.28
N LEU A 355 16.07 15.36 29.69
CA LEU A 355 16.78 16.47 29.05
C LEU A 355 17.17 16.15 27.61
N GLY A 356 17.64 14.93 27.33
CA GLY A 356 17.94 14.50 25.96
C GLY A 356 16.71 14.49 25.05
N TYR A 357 15.57 14.00 25.55
CA TYR A 357 14.28 14.07 24.85
C TYR A 357 13.84 15.51 24.62
N VAL A 358 13.98 16.39 25.62
CA VAL A 358 13.64 17.81 25.51
C VAL A 358 14.54 18.49 24.50
N ALA A 359 15.87 18.36 24.61
CA ALA A 359 16.82 18.96 23.68
C ALA A 359 16.59 18.50 22.24
N PHE A 360 16.31 17.21 22.06
CA PHE A 360 15.98 16.67 20.75
C PHE A 360 14.62 17.15 20.23
N GLY A 361 13.62 17.24 21.11
CA GLY A 361 12.34 17.87 20.82
C GLY A 361 12.50 19.35 20.41
N CYS A 362 13.42 20.08 21.03
CA CYS A 362 13.77 21.45 20.64
C CYS A 362 14.39 21.52 19.25
N VAL A 363 15.28 20.58 18.88
CA VAL A 363 15.84 20.50 17.52
C VAL A 363 14.75 20.21 16.49
N VAL A 364 13.86 19.27 16.80
CA VAL A 364 12.72 18.90 15.95
C VAL A 364 11.75 20.08 15.78
N ALA A 365 11.43 20.78 16.87
CA ALA A 365 10.64 22.00 16.84
C ALA A 365 11.33 23.10 16.02
N TRP A 366 12.63 23.34 16.25
CA TRP A 366 13.41 24.31 15.48
C TRP A 366 13.35 23.99 13.97
N ALA A 367 13.55 22.73 13.58
CA ALA A 367 13.47 22.33 12.18
C ALA A 367 12.06 22.58 11.59
N MET A 368 10.99 22.33 12.36
CA MET A 368 9.61 22.65 11.96
C MET A 368 9.40 24.15 11.76
N PHE A 369 9.95 25.00 12.63
CA PHE A 369 9.83 26.45 12.51
C PHE A 369 10.62 27.05 11.35
N GLN A 370 11.61 26.33 10.81
CA GLN A 370 12.33 26.76 9.62
C GLN A 370 11.58 26.49 8.31
N ALA A 371 10.53 25.65 8.33
CA ALA A 371 9.72 25.41 7.13
C ALA A 371 8.82 26.63 6.86
N THR A 372 8.92 27.22 5.68
CA THR A 372 8.27 28.50 5.33
C THR A 372 6.99 28.35 4.52
N PHE A 373 6.55 27.11 4.25
CA PHE A 373 5.44 26.81 3.35
C PHE A 373 4.43 25.85 3.96
N ILE A 374 3.15 26.20 3.97
CA ILE A 374 2.08 25.42 4.61
C ILE A 374 1.98 23.99 4.05
N GLY A 375 2.31 23.83 2.77
CA GLY A 375 2.18 22.60 2.02
C GLY A 375 1.21 22.72 0.85
N HIS A 376 1.16 21.68 0.01
CA HIS A 376 0.25 21.56 -1.13
C HIS A 376 -0.99 20.72 -0.79
N ALA A 377 -2.10 20.98 -1.46
CA ALA A 377 -3.36 20.24 -1.39
C ALA A 377 -3.93 20.14 0.05
N ASP A 378 -4.05 18.92 0.56
CA ASP A 378 -4.60 18.57 1.86
C ASP A 378 -3.98 19.39 3.00
N TYR A 379 -2.69 19.74 2.90
CA TYR A 379 -2.02 20.54 3.92
C TYR A 379 -2.57 21.97 4.01
N ALA A 380 -2.79 22.62 2.86
CA ALA A 380 -3.33 23.97 2.83
C ALA A 380 -4.83 23.97 3.14
N ASP A 381 -5.57 22.98 2.64
CA ASP A 381 -7.00 22.84 2.94
C ASP A 381 -7.28 22.76 4.44
N ASN A 382 -6.56 21.89 5.16
CA ASN A 382 -6.76 21.74 6.59
C ASN A 382 -6.62 23.07 7.34
N ALA A 383 -5.68 23.91 6.89
CA ALA A 383 -5.46 25.25 7.42
C ALA A 383 -6.59 26.23 7.06
N VAL A 384 -7.07 26.18 5.81
CA VAL A 384 -8.20 27.00 5.33
C VAL A 384 -9.49 26.68 6.10
N VAL A 385 -9.84 25.41 6.20
CA VAL A 385 -11.03 24.96 6.93
C VAL A 385 -10.93 25.35 8.39
N ALA A 386 -9.77 25.19 9.02
CA ALA A 386 -9.55 25.61 10.40
C ALA A 386 -9.70 27.12 10.59
N ARG A 387 -9.20 27.94 9.67
CA ARG A 387 -9.39 29.40 9.68
C ARG A 387 -10.87 29.75 9.59
N ASN A 388 -11.63 29.09 8.72
CA ASN A 388 -13.06 29.31 8.58
C ASN A 388 -13.85 28.87 9.83
N LEU A 389 -13.42 27.81 10.53
CA LEU A 389 -13.99 27.43 11.82
C LEU A 389 -13.80 28.50 12.88
N ILE A 390 -12.58 29.05 13.06
CA ILE A 390 -12.37 30.09 14.09
C ILE A 390 -13.10 31.40 13.76
N ARG A 391 -13.35 31.66 12.47
CA ARG A 391 -14.11 32.82 11.98
C ARG A 391 -15.63 32.61 12.11
N GLY A 392 -16.10 31.46 12.62
CA GLY A 392 -17.52 31.17 12.78
C GLY A 392 -18.26 30.82 11.49
N ARG A 393 -17.54 30.55 10.38
CA ARG A 393 -18.13 30.25 9.06
C ARG A 393 -18.51 28.77 8.90
N GLY A 394 -18.09 27.92 9.83
CA GLY A 394 -18.34 26.48 9.78
C GLY A 394 -17.37 25.71 8.89
N TRP A 395 -17.79 24.52 8.45
CA TRP A 395 -16.98 23.57 7.67
C TRP A 395 -17.02 23.88 6.17
N VAL A 396 -16.54 25.06 5.80
CA VAL A 396 -16.57 25.56 4.41
C VAL A 396 -15.16 25.84 3.90
N VAL A 397 -15.00 25.73 2.57
CA VAL A 397 -13.85 26.21 1.81
C VAL A 397 -14.27 27.37 0.91
N ASP A 398 -13.31 28.15 0.44
CA ASP A 398 -13.54 29.27 -0.49
C ASP A 398 -12.81 29.04 -1.81
N TYR A 399 -12.83 27.79 -2.25
CA TYR A 399 -12.32 27.41 -3.55
C TYR A 399 -13.00 26.20 -4.11
N VAL A 400 -12.96 26.07 -5.44
CA VAL A 400 -13.42 24.90 -6.18
C VAL A 400 -12.23 24.18 -6.79
N THR A 401 -12.08 22.89 -6.52
CA THR A 401 -10.90 22.12 -6.93
C THR A 401 -11.19 21.01 -7.92
N GLN A 402 -12.35 20.39 -7.78
CA GLN A 402 -12.77 19.23 -8.56
C GLN A 402 -14.12 19.53 -9.21
N PHE A 403 -14.32 18.96 -10.38
CA PHE A 403 -15.49 19.23 -11.21
C PHE A 403 -16.35 17.96 -11.37
N TYR A 404 -16.68 17.34 -10.23
CA TYR A 404 -17.66 16.25 -10.13
C TYR A 404 -19.10 16.76 -9.99
N GLN A 405 -19.27 17.97 -9.47
CA GLN A 405 -20.51 18.72 -9.42
C GLN A 405 -20.20 20.21 -9.53
N LEU A 406 -21.16 21.02 -9.97
CA LEU A 406 -21.01 22.48 -9.94
C LEU A 406 -21.59 23.03 -8.65
N PHE A 407 -20.80 23.87 -7.98
CA PHE A 407 -21.29 24.60 -6.83
C PHE A 407 -21.93 25.93 -7.30
N PRO A 408 -22.99 26.40 -6.62
CA PRO A 408 -23.58 27.70 -6.94
C PRO A 408 -22.60 28.87 -6.73
N THR A 409 -21.68 28.72 -5.79
CA THR A 409 -20.69 29.74 -5.41
C THR A 409 -19.35 29.10 -5.11
N VAL A 410 -18.28 29.90 -5.13
CA VAL A 410 -16.92 29.47 -4.78
C VAL A 410 -16.83 29.01 -3.31
N THR A 411 -17.61 29.62 -2.42
CA THR A 411 -17.75 29.13 -1.04
C THR A 411 -18.74 27.98 -1.00
N HIS A 412 -18.31 26.82 -0.50
CA HIS A 412 -19.15 25.64 -0.32
C HIS A 412 -18.70 24.78 0.87
N PRO A 413 -19.53 23.82 1.33
CA PRO A 413 -19.12 22.92 2.39
C PRO A 413 -17.92 22.06 1.98
N GLN A 414 -17.00 21.84 2.91
CA GLN A 414 -15.81 21.02 2.67
C GLN A 414 -16.14 19.55 2.43
N GLU A 415 -15.79 19.03 1.27
CA GLU A 415 -16.21 17.74 0.76
C GLU A 415 -15.08 16.72 0.58
N THR A 416 -13.82 17.14 0.59
CA THR A 416 -12.69 16.26 0.25
C THR A 416 -12.14 15.52 1.47
N TRP A 417 -11.65 16.25 2.47
CA TRP A 417 -10.81 15.68 3.54
C TRP A 417 -11.50 15.54 4.91
N PRO A 418 -10.96 14.68 5.81
CA PRO A 418 -11.52 14.45 7.14
C PRO A 418 -11.54 15.69 8.03
N ILE A 419 -12.55 15.78 8.89
CA ILE A 419 -12.84 17.00 9.66
C ILE A 419 -11.98 17.18 10.92
N LEU A 420 -11.31 16.12 11.42
CA LEU A 420 -10.65 16.23 12.73
C LEU A 420 -9.35 17.04 12.70
N GLN A 421 -8.57 16.98 11.61
CA GLN A 421 -7.32 17.75 11.51
C GLN A 421 -7.57 19.27 11.59
N PRO A 422 -8.56 19.85 10.88
CA PRO A 422 -8.91 21.25 11.05
C PRO A 422 -9.32 21.63 12.48
N VAL A 423 -9.92 20.74 13.28
CA VAL A 423 -10.25 21.03 14.70
C VAL A 423 -8.97 21.29 15.50
N TRP A 424 -7.97 20.42 15.36
CA TRP A 424 -6.71 20.59 16.08
C TRP A 424 -6.00 21.88 15.69
N ILE A 425 -6.05 22.21 14.39
CA ILE A 425 -5.48 23.46 13.88
C ILE A 425 -6.27 24.67 14.39
N ALA A 426 -7.60 24.61 14.42
CA ALA A 426 -8.44 25.69 14.93
C ALA A 426 -8.15 26.00 16.41
N ILE A 427 -7.94 24.97 17.23
CA ILE A 427 -7.48 25.13 18.63
C ILE A 427 -6.13 25.84 18.67
N SER A 428 -5.20 25.47 17.79
CA SER A 428 -3.90 26.14 17.69
C SER A 428 -4.04 27.62 17.28
N TYR A 429 -4.87 27.92 16.29
CA TYR A 429 -5.15 29.29 15.86
C TYR A 429 -5.79 30.13 16.95
N PHE A 430 -6.63 29.54 17.80
CA PHE A 430 -7.20 30.23 18.94
C PHE A 430 -6.12 30.74 19.92
N PHE A 431 -5.04 29.97 20.13
CA PHE A 431 -3.97 30.35 21.06
C PHE A 431 -2.86 31.19 20.42
N PHE A 432 -2.52 30.95 19.15
CA PHE A 432 -1.33 31.52 18.51
C PHE A 432 -1.64 32.46 17.34
N GLY A 433 -2.91 32.58 16.94
CA GLY A 433 -3.31 33.31 15.74
C GLY A 433 -3.18 32.47 14.46
N VAL A 434 -3.72 33.00 13.37
CA VAL A 434 -3.77 32.32 12.06
C VAL A 434 -2.48 32.56 11.29
N HIS A 435 -1.60 31.57 11.29
CA HIS A 435 -0.37 31.57 10.48
C HIS A 435 0.17 30.16 10.26
N ASP A 436 1.15 30.02 9.35
CA ASP A 436 1.73 28.74 8.91
C ASP A 436 2.21 27.85 10.07
N HIS A 437 2.96 28.40 11.02
CA HIS A 437 3.47 27.61 12.15
C HIS A 437 2.39 27.14 13.12
N ALA A 438 1.36 27.95 13.37
CA ALA A 438 0.24 27.55 14.22
C ALA A 438 -0.54 26.39 13.57
N ALA A 439 -0.62 26.36 12.25
CA ALA A 439 -1.24 25.27 11.51
C ALA A 439 -0.54 23.91 11.70
N ARG A 440 0.76 23.93 11.98
CA ARG A 440 1.59 22.72 12.13
C ARG A 440 1.84 22.35 13.58
N PHE A 441 1.59 23.26 14.51
CA PHE A 441 1.80 23.03 15.94
C PHE A 441 1.11 21.77 16.48
N PRO A 442 -0.14 21.41 16.07
CA PRO A 442 -0.73 20.14 16.48
C PRO A 442 0.12 18.92 16.14
N ASN A 443 0.81 18.95 14.99
CA ASN A 443 1.64 17.84 14.54
C ASN A 443 2.88 17.67 15.42
N LEU A 444 3.41 18.75 16.02
CA LEU A 444 4.45 18.67 17.03
C LEU A 444 3.96 17.99 18.32
N VAL A 445 2.73 18.30 18.74
CA VAL A 445 2.09 17.65 19.91
C VAL A 445 1.88 16.16 19.64
N PHE A 446 1.31 15.81 18.49
CA PHE A 446 1.10 14.41 18.08
C PHE A 446 2.42 13.68 17.91
N TRP A 447 3.45 14.33 17.39
CA TRP A 447 4.80 13.76 17.31
C TRP A 447 5.36 13.40 18.69
N GLY A 448 5.21 14.30 19.68
CA GLY A 448 5.62 14.03 21.06
C GLY A 448 4.85 12.86 21.68
N LEU A 449 3.53 12.80 21.47
CA LEU A 449 2.67 11.69 21.90
C LEU A 449 3.07 10.37 21.22
N PHE A 450 3.39 10.41 19.93
CA PHE A 450 3.84 9.26 19.16
C PHE A 450 5.13 8.68 19.71
N VAL A 451 6.16 9.52 19.92
CA VAL A 451 7.43 9.11 20.52
C VAL A 451 7.22 8.50 21.90
N TRP A 452 6.36 9.12 22.71
CA TRP A 452 6.01 8.58 24.03
C TRP A 452 5.34 7.21 23.94
N LEU A 453 4.37 7.00 23.04
CA LEU A 453 3.71 5.71 22.83
C LEU A 453 4.70 4.62 22.40
N VAL A 454 5.64 4.94 21.49
CA VAL A 454 6.67 4.01 21.03
C VAL A 454 7.63 3.65 22.16
N ASP A 455 8.16 4.63 22.92
CA ASP A 455 9.04 4.37 24.07
C ASP A 455 8.35 3.47 25.09
N ARG A 456 7.10 3.82 25.47
CA ARG A 456 6.34 3.09 26.48
C ARG A 456 6.14 1.63 26.10
N TYR A 457 5.68 1.39 24.87
CA TYR A 457 5.43 0.05 24.37
C TYR A 457 6.72 -0.78 24.30
N ALA A 458 7.75 -0.23 23.66
CA ALA A 458 9.02 -0.92 23.47
C ALA A 458 9.72 -1.22 24.81
N ARG A 459 9.66 -0.27 25.76
CA ARG A 459 10.25 -0.39 27.09
C ARG A 459 9.54 -1.45 27.92
N TYR A 460 8.21 -1.49 27.87
CA TYR A 460 7.41 -2.48 28.58
C TYR A 460 7.72 -3.91 28.11
N HIS A 461 7.91 -4.11 26.80
CA HIS A 461 8.08 -5.45 26.24
C HIS A 461 9.54 -5.92 26.13
N TRP A 462 10.48 -5.03 25.87
CA TRP A 462 11.88 -5.40 25.58
C TRP A 462 12.94 -4.57 26.31
N GLY A 463 12.52 -3.63 27.16
CA GLY A 463 13.40 -2.83 27.99
C GLY A 463 13.92 -1.54 27.33
N ALA A 464 14.70 -0.78 28.10
CA ALA A 464 15.08 0.60 27.78
C ALA A 464 15.92 0.74 26.50
N ARG A 465 16.79 -0.24 26.20
CA ARG A 465 17.70 -0.18 25.03
C ARG A 465 16.92 -0.27 23.72
N VAL A 466 15.98 -1.21 23.63
CA VAL A 466 15.10 -1.34 22.46
C VAL A 466 14.25 -0.07 22.31
N ALA A 467 13.65 0.41 23.40
CA ALA A 467 12.84 1.63 23.38
C ALA A 467 13.58 2.84 22.82
N LEU A 468 14.80 3.09 23.30
CA LEU A 468 15.60 4.21 22.83
C LEU A 468 15.93 4.09 21.33
N VAL A 469 16.38 2.91 20.88
CA VAL A 469 16.69 2.69 19.45
C VAL A 469 15.43 2.87 18.60
N SER A 470 14.27 2.37 19.05
CA SER A 470 12.99 2.55 18.34
C SER A 470 12.64 4.03 18.19
N VAL A 471 12.75 4.81 19.27
CA VAL A 471 12.50 6.25 19.28
C VAL A 471 13.42 6.98 18.31
N ILE A 472 14.71 6.64 18.30
CA ILE A 472 15.68 7.26 17.38
C ILE A 472 15.30 6.93 15.93
N LEU A 473 15.01 5.67 15.64
CA LEU A 473 14.63 5.22 14.30
C LEU A 473 13.36 5.90 13.77
N VAL A 474 12.34 6.07 14.62
CA VAL A 474 11.12 6.78 14.20
C VAL A 474 11.36 8.29 14.08
N THR A 475 12.08 8.91 15.02
CA THR A 475 12.19 10.37 15.00
C THR A 475 12.99 10.86 13.81
N ILE A 476 14.12 10.22 13.52
CA ILE A 476 15.01 10.68 12.46
C ILE A 476 14.57 10.09 11.11
N ASN A 477 13.34 9.61 11.02
CA ASN A 477 12.77 9.12 9.79
C ASN A 477 12.32 10.29 8.89
N ILE A 478 12.70 10.25 7.61
CA ILE A 478 12.33 11.29 6.64
C ILE A 478 10.80 11.46 6.51
N PHE A 479 10.03 10.37 6.60
CA PHE A 479 8.58 10.46 6.52
C PHE A 479 8.01 11.14 7.76
N MET A 480 8.50 10.83 8.96
CA MET A 480 8.11 11.55 10.20
C MET A 480 8.42 13.04 10.11
N TYR A 481 9.60 13.40 9.60
CA TYR A 481 9.95 14.80 9.38
C TYR A 481 8.94 15.50 8.44
N ARG A 482 8.61 14.89 7.30
CA ARG A 482 7.60 15.43 6.38
C ARG A 482 6.24 15.60 7.05
N GLN A 483 5.81 14.62 7.86
CA GLN A 483 4.53 14.71 8.56
C GLN A 483 4.52 15.81 9.65
N LEU A 484 5.68 16.21 10.14
CA LEU A 484 5.81 17.29 11.12
C LEU A 484 5.74 18.68 10.46
N ILE A 485 6.39 18.85 9.30
CA ILE A 485 6.52 20.16 8.65
C ILE A 485 5.33 20.55 7.77
N TYR A 486 4.41 19.63 7.50
CA TYR A 486 3.18 19.89 6.76
C TYR A 486 1.96 19.75 7.67
N ALA A 487 0.92 20.56 7.44
CA ALA A 487 -0.34 20.55 8.21
C ALA A 487 -1.25 19.37 7.79
N THR A 488 -0.71 18.16 7.91
CA THR A 488 -1.33 16.88 7.49
C THR A 488 -2.05 16.16 8.62
N SER A 489 -3.03 15.34 8.27
CA SER A 489 -3.78 14.47 9.17
C SER A 489 -3.02 13.17 9.56
N ASP A 490 -1.94 12.83 8.85
CA ASP A 490 -1.30 11.52 8.94
C ASP A 490 -0.65 11.23 10.30
N ILE A 491 0.03 12.20 10.93
CA ILE A 491 0.72 11.93 12.19
C ILE A 491 -0.24 11.69 13.35
N ALA A 492 -1.34 12.44 13.40
CA ALA A 492 -2.41 12.21 14.36
C ALA A 492 -3.06 10.84 14.13
N PHE A 493 -3.26 10.45 12.87
CA PHE A 493 -3.76 9.12 12.52
C PHE A 493 -2.80 8.02 13.01
N VAL A 494 -1.49 8.18 12.83
CA VAL A 494 -0.47 7.25 13.34
C VAL A 494 -0.53 7.11 14.86
N VAL A 495 -0.69 8.23 15.59
CA VAL A 495 -0.87 8.23 17.05
C VAL A 495 -2.11 7.44 17.45
N PHE A 496 -3.27 7.76 16.88
CA PHE A 496 -4.53 7.12 17.24
C PHE A 496 -4.55 5.64 16.83
N ALA A 497 -4.01 5.28 15.66
CA ALA A 497 -3.87 3.89 15.24
C ALA A 497 -2.95 3.10 16.18
N THR A 498 -1.81 3.68 16.57
CA THR A 498 -0.90 3.07 17.54
C THR A 498 -1.57 2.88 18.89
N ALA A 499 -2.24 3.92 19.41
CA ALA A 499 -2.96 3.88 20.68
C ALA A 499 -4.12 2.86 20.66
N ALA A 500 -4.89 2.81 19.57
CA ALA A 500 -6.00 1.86 19.40
C ALA A 500 -5.49 0.41 19.38
N LEU A 501 -4.47 0.12 18.58
CA LEU A 501 -3.87 -1.23 18.52
C LEU A 501 -3.27 -1.66 19.86
N GLN A 502 -2.55 -0.77 20.54
CA GLN A 502 -2.06 -1.04 21.90
C GLN A 502 -3.21 -1.24 22.88
N GLY A 503 -4.26 -0.43 22.79
CA GLY A 503 -5.46 -0.54 23.62
C GLY A 503 -6.14 -1.90 23.46
N VAL A 504 -6.42 -2.31 22.22
CA VAL A 504 -7.01 -3.62 21.88
C VAL A 504 -6.14 -4.76 22.39
N TRP A 505 -4.82 -4.66 22.23
CA TRP A 505 -3.89 -5.65 22.77
C TRP A 505 -3.96 -5.80 24.28
N LEU A 506 -4.10 -4.68 25.00
CA LEU A 506 -4.13 -4.61 26.46
C LEU A 506 -5.49 -4.95 27.08
N LEU A 507 -6.54 -5.16 26.27
CA LEU A 507 -7.83 -5.62 26.77
C LEU A 507 -7.69 -7.02 27.41
N PRO A 508 -8.46 -7.34 28.48
CA PRO A 508 -8.22 -8.55 29.26
C PRO A 508 -8.45 -9.83 28.44
N GLN A 509 -7.37 -10.51 28.06
CA GLN A 509 -7.45 -11.66 27.15
C GLN A 509 -7.89 -12.97 27.82
N THR A 510 -7.81 -13.10 29.16
CA THR A 510 -8.03 -14.39 29.85
C THR A 510 -8.75 -14.29 31.21
N GLY A 511 -9.36 -13.16 31.57
CA GLY A 511 -10.01 -13.01 32.89
C GLY A 511 -9.02 -12.95 34.07
N VAL A 512 -7.72 -13.10 33.82
CA VAL A 512 -6.65 -12.89 34.79
C VAL A 512 -5.94 -11.59 34.42
N SER A 513 -6.05 -10.58 35.30
CA SER A 513 -5.36 -9.31 35.13
C SER A 513 -3.85 -9.55 35.22
N TYR A 514 -3.14 -9.40 34.10
CA TYR A 514 -1.68 -9.53 34.04
C TYR A 514 -0.92 -8.30 34.56
N TRP A 515 -1.63 -7.31 35.11
CA TRP A 515 -1.03 -6.15 35.78
C TRP A 515 -1.01 -6.35 37.30
N PRO A 516 0.16 -6.55 37.92
CA PRO A 516 0.33 -6.50 39.36
C PRO A 516 0.48 -5.05 39.78
N SER A 517 -0.62 -4.30 39.79
CA SER A 517 -0.78 -3.07 40.57
C SER A 517 -2.22 -2.58 40.42
N GLY A 518 -2.93 -2.57 41.55
CA GLY A 518 -4.17 -1.83 41.66
C GLY A 518 -3.94 -0.34 41.37
N ARG A 519 -5.04 0.35 41.05
CA ARG A 519 -5.14 1.76 40.66
C ARG A 519 -4.80 2.03 39.20
N PHE A 520 -5.76 1.70 38.32
CA PHE A 520 -6.59 2.65 37.59
C PHE A 520 -7.30 1.92 36.44
N ALA A 521 -8.62 2.10 36.34
CA ALA A 521 -9.57 1.59 35.33
C ALA A 521 -10.00 0.11 35.42
N SER A 522 -11.29 -0.09 35.74
CA SER A 522 -12.03 -1.33 35.50
C SER A 522 -11.92 -1.77 34.03
N SER A 523 -12.17 -3.04 33.71
CA SER A 523 -12.17 -3.55 32.32
C SER A 523 -12.97 -2.66 31.36
N ARG A 524 -14.05 -2.05 31.85
CA ARG A 524 -14.90 -1.13 31.09
C ARG A 524 -14.20 0.18 30.74
N ALA A 525 -13.44 0.77 31.65
CA ALA A 525 -12.70 2.00 31.37
C ALA A 525 -11.60 1.80 30.32
N LYS A 526 -10.99 0.60 30.23
CA LYS A 526 -10.07 0.25 29.14
C LYS A 526 -10.79 0.11 27.80
N ILE A 527 -11.99 -0.48 27.79
CA ILE A 527 -12.85 -0.56 26.60
C ILE A 527 -13.26 0.84 26.15
N LEU A 528 -13.67 1.70 27.09
CA LEU A 528 -14.02 3.09 26.82
C LEU A 528 -12.87 3.86 26.18
N ALA A 529 -11.69 3.82 26.80
CA ALA A 529 -10.50 4.48 26.25
C ALA A 529 -10.14 3.93 24.86
N THR A 530 -10.14 2.60 24.70
CA THR A 530 -9.78 1.96 23.42
C THR A 530 -10.79 2.29 22.32
N GLY A 531 -12.09 2.26 22.63
CA GLY A 531 -13.16 2.65 21.70
C GLY A 531 -13.06 4.11 21.30
N THR A 532 -12.68 4.98 22.24
CA THR A 532 -12.43 6.40 21.98
C THR A 532 -11.25 6.60 21.04
N TRP A 533 -10.11 5.92 21.29
CA TRP A 533 -8.95 5.96 20.39
C TRP A 533 -9.28 5.44 18.99
N THR A 534 -10.04 4.34 18.89
CA THR A 534 -10.54 3.83 17.60
C THR A 534 -11.46 4.85 16.92
N GLY A 535 -12.36 5.49 17.65
CA GLY A 535 -13.23 6.54 17.14
C GLY A 535 -12.47 7.76 16.62
N LEU A 536 -11.46 8.24 17.35
CA LEU A 536 -10.59 9.34 16.92
C LEU A 536 -9.76 8.95 15.70
N MET A 537 -9.26 7.71 15.64
CA MET A 537 -8.58 7.17 14.45
C MET A 537 -9.51 7.21 13.23
N LEU A 538 -10.77 6.79 13.39
CA LEU A 538 -11.78 6.83 12.34
C LEU A 538 -12.08 8.27 11.91
N LEU A 539 -12.30 9.19 12.86
CA LEU A 539 -12.61 10.58 12.57
C LEU A 539 -11.44 11.32 11.89
N GLN A 540 -10.20 10.89 12.17
CA GLN A 540 -9.00 11.44 11.54
C GLN A 540 -8.83 10.98 10.09
N LYS A 541 -9.22 9.74 9.75
CA LYS A 541 -9.06 9.19 8.38
C LYS A 541 -10.10 8.09 8.07
N PRO A 542 -11.38 8.42 7.83
CA PRO A 542 -12.51 7.48 7.88
C PRO A 542 -12.35 6.22 7.03
N GLY A 543 -12.06 6.37 5.74
CA GLY A 543 -12.03 5.23 4.80
C GLY A 543 -10.99 4.17 5.17
N THR A 544 -9.73 4.59 5.33
CA THR A 544 -8.64 3.65 5.60
C THR A 544 -8.60 3.21 7.08
N ALA A 545 -8.95 4.08 8.02
CA ALA A 545 -9.09 3.72 9.44
C ALA A 545 -10.20 2.67 9.67
N ALA A 546 -11.28 2.71 8.89
CA ALA A 546 -12.36 1.71 8.98
C ALA A 546 -11.85 0.29 8.71
N MET A 547 -10.94 0.13 7.74
CA MET A 547 -10.33 -1.17 7.43
C MET A 547 -9.44 -1.68 8.57
N LEU A 548 -8.67 -0.80 9.23
CA LEU A 548 -7.90 -1.15 10.43
C LEU A 548 -8.83 -1.57 11.58
N ALA A 549 -9.88 -0.78 11.84
CA ALA A 549 -10.85 -1.06 12.89
C ALA A 549 -11.59 -2.38 12.65
N PHE A 550 -11.98 -2.65 11.40
CA PHE A 550 -12.57 -3.93 11.00
C PHE A 550 -11.63 -5.10 11.34
N GLY A 551 -10.35 -5.00 10.94
CA GLY A 551 -9.36 -6.02 11.24
C GLY A 551 -9.11 -6.23 12.75
N MET A 552 -9.11 -5.15 13.55
CA MET A 552 -9.06 -5.23 15.01
C MET A 552 -10.30 -5.95 15.58
N GLY A 553 -11.49 -5.65 15.08
CA GLY A 553 -12.74 -6.31 15.47
C GLY A 553 -12.76 -7.80 15.12
N VAL A 554 -12.33 -8.16 13.91
CA VAL A 554 -12.17 -9.58 13.50
C VAL A 554 -11.21 -10.29 14.44
N TRP A 555 -10.08 -9.68 14.80
CA TRP A 555 -9.15 -10.28 15.75
C TRP A 555 -9.77 -10.49 17.13
N LEU A 556 -10.53 -9.51 17.65
CA LEU A 556 -11.25 -9.65 18.92
C LEU A 556 -12.25 -10.81 18.87
N LEU A 557 -13.04 -10.92 17.79
CA LEU A 557 -13.98 -12.03 17.60
C LEU A 557 -13.26 -13.39 17.51
N VAL A 558 -12.20 -13.49 16.71
CA VAL A 558 -11.44 -14.73 16.54
C VAL A 558 -10.73 -15.15 17.83
N THR A 559 -10.23 -14.21 18.61
CA THR A 559 -9.49 -14.53 19.85
C THR A 559 -10.39 -14.73 21.06
N TRP A 560 -11.54 -14.06 21.14
CA TRP A 560 -12.42 -14.10 22.30
C TRP A 560 -13.65 -14.97 22.11
N VAL A 561 -14.24 -15.00 20.91
CA VAL A 561 -15.54 -15.63 20.64
C VAL A 561 -15.36 -17.04 20.07
N LEU A 562 -14.51 -17.20 19.05
CA LEU A 562 -14.34 -18.49 18.36
C LEU A 562 -13.91 -19.66 19.27
N PRO A 563 -12.96 -19.49 20.21
CA PRO A 563 -12.57 -20.56 21.13
C PRO A 563 -13.69 -20.94 22.11
N MET A 564 -14.67 -20.06 22.32
CA MET A 564 -15.81 -20.26 23.22
C MET A 564 -17.01 -20.93 22.53
N LEU A 565 -17.03 -21.02 21.20
CA LEU A 565 -18.05 -21.78 20.45
C LEU A 565 -17.83 -23.30 20.51
N TYR A 566 -16.73 -23.76 21.14
CA TYR A 566 -16.53 -25.18 21.48
C TYR A 566 -17.40 -25.58 22.68
N PRO A 567 -17.95 -26.81 22.71
CA PRO A 567 -19.09 -27.19 23.57
C PRO A 567 -18.83 -27.21 25.09
N VAL A 568 -17.66 -26.78 25.57
CA VAL A 568 -17.23 -26.86 26.97
C VAL A 568 -17.25 -25.48 27.67
N VAL A 569 -17.60 -24.38 26.99
CA VAL A 569 -17.44 -23.02 27.54
C VAL A 569 -18.75 -22.37 28.01
N ASN A 570 -18.66 -21.64 29.12
CA ASN A 570 -19.74 -20.92 29.78
C ASN A 570 -20.40 -19.86 28.87
N ARG A 571 -21.69 -20.04 28.54
CA ARG A 571 -22.49 -19.12 27.71
C ARG A 571 -22.50 -17.68 28.23
N SER A 572 -22.47 -17.47 29.55
CA SER A 572 -22.47 -16.11 30.13
C SER A 572 -21.18 -15.35 29.82
N LEU A 573 -20.05 -16.05 29.73
CA LEU A 573 -18.76 -15.46 29.34
C LEU A 573 -18.77 -15.08 27.86
N LEU A 574 -19.33 -15.92 26.99
CA LEU A 574 -19.49 -15.63 25.56
C LEU A 574 -20.31 -14.35 25.35
N VAL A 575 -21.49 -14.26 25.97
CA VAL A 575 -22.36 -13.05 25.89
C VAL A 575 -21.60 -11.82 26.38
N ARG A 576 -20.90 -11.90 27.51
CA ARG A 576 -20.12 -10.78 28.04
C ARG A 576 -19.04 -10.30 27.06
N ARG A 577 -18.34 -11.22 26.37
CA ARG A 577 -17.30 -10.86 25.40
C ARG A 577 -17.87 -10.23 24.14
N VAL A 578 -19.01 -10.71 23.65
CA VAL A 578 -19.72 -10.07 22.54
C VAL A 578 -20.16 -8.66 22.94
N LEU A 579 -20.69 -8.48 24.15
CA LEU A 579 -21.05 -7.17 24.68
C LEU A 579 -19.84 -6.24 24.83
N ASP A 580 -18.68 -6.73 25.25
CA ASP A 580 -17.45 -5.93 25.33
C ASP A 580 -17.00 -5.42 23.94
N VAL A 581 -17.10 -6.27 22.91
CA VAL A 581 -16.80 -5.89 21.51
C VAL A 581 -17.84 -4.91 20.98
N ALA A 582 -19.13 -5.15 21.25
CA ALA A 582 -20.21 -4.26 20.87
C ALA A 582 -20.08 -2.89 21.55
N LEU A 583 -19.69 -2.86 22.83
CA LEU A 583 -19.43 -1.62 23.56
C LEU A 583 -18.23 -0.85 22.97
N TRP A 584 -17.11 -1.54 22.69
CA TRP A 584 -15.97 -0.93 22.00
C TRP A 584 -16.37 -0.30 20.67
N ALA A 585 -17.09 -1.06 19.83
CA ALA A 585 -17.56 -0.58 18.52
C ALA A 585 -18.56 0.58 18.66
N GLY A 586 -19.51 0.48 19.60
CA GLY A 586 -20.51 1.52 19.86
C GLY A 586 -19.88 2.85 20.27
N ILE A 587 -18.81 2.82 21.07
CA ILE A 587 -18.08 4.04 21.47
C ILE A 587 -17.30 4.62 20.30
N ALA A 588 -16.64 3.77 19.50
CA ALA A 588 -15.95 4.23 18.29
C ALA A 588 -16.93 4.91 17.32
N MET A 589 -18.12 4.33 17.14
CA MET A 589 -19.19 4.89 16.31
C MET A 589 -19.78 6.17 16.90
N LEU A 590 -19.92 6.28 18.22
CA LEU A 590 -20.38 7.50 18.88
C LEU A 590 -19.42 8.66 18.61
N VAL A 591 -18.11 8.42 18.70
CA VAL A 591 -17.08 9.44 18.37
C VAL A 591 -17.08 9.79 16.89
N LEU A 592 -17.34 8.83 15.99
CA LEU A 592 -17.43 9.06 14.54
C LEU A 592 -18.75 9.75 14.13
N SER A 593 -19.80 9.66 14.95
CA SER A 593 -21.15 10.10 14.60
C SER A 593 -21.27 11.55 14.10
N PRO A 594 -20.51 12.56 14.61
CA PRO A 594 -20.62 13.93 14.10
C PRO A 594 -20.27 14.04 12.62
N TYR A 595 -19.28 13.27 12.15
CA TYR A 595 -18.91 13.23 10.73
C TYR A 595 -20.01 12.58 9.87
N ILE A 596 -20.58 11.47 10.35
CA ILE A 596 -21.67 10.77 9.65
C ILE A 596 -22.91 11.67 9.54
N VAL A 597 -23.32 12.29 10.64
CA VAL A 597 -24.49 13.19 10.68
C VAL A 597 -24.26 14.39 9.76
N ARG A 598 -23.10 15.05 9.84
CA ARG A 598 -22.73 16.14 8.94
C ARG A 598 -22.90 15.74 7.48
N ASN A 599 -22.31 14.61 7.09
CA ASN A 599 -22.31 14.21 5.69
C ASN A 599 -23.69 13.76 5.19
N LEU A 600 -24.51 13.12 6.04
CA LEU A 600 -25.89 12.80 5.68
C LEU A 600 -26.72 14.06 5.45
N LEU A 601 -26.53 15.10 6.28
CA LEU A 601 -27.25 16.36 6.15
C LEU A 601 -26.80 17.18 4.94
N LEU A 602 -25.50 17.23 4.65
CA LEU A 602 -24.94 18.07 3.57
C LEU A 602 -24.92 17.38 2.21
N PHE A 603 -24.67 16.07 2.17
CA PHE A 603 -24.37 15.34 0.95
C PHE A 603 -25.27 14.11 0.74
N GLY A 604 -26.20 13.82 1.66
CA GLY A 604 -27.07 12.64 1.56
C GLY A 604 -26.36 11.29 1.71
N SER A 605 -25.10 11.28 2.14
CA SER A 605 -24.28 10.06 2.30
C SER A 605 -23.54 10.04 3.63
N ALA A 606 -23.47 8.88 4.29
CA ALA A 606 -22.74 8.72 5.56
C ALA A 606 -21.23 8.90 5.40
N VAL A 607 -20.69 8.55 4.24
CA VAL A 607 -19.27 8.66 3.89
C VAL A 607 -19.23 9.33 2.53
N HIS A 608 -19.31 10.66 2.52
CA HIS A 608 -19.11 11.45 1.32
C HIS A 608 -17.65 11.92 1.29
N SER A 609 -17.00 11.70 0.15
CA SER A 609 -15.75 12.34 -0.19
C SER A 609 -15.62 12.34 -1.71
N THR A 610 -15.22 13.47 -2.29
CA THR A 610 -14.86 13.54 -3.71
C THR A 610 -13.66 12.65 -4.05
N GLU A 611 -12.82 12.32 -3.06
CA GLU A 611 -11.77 11.30 -3.21
C GLU A 611 -12.34 9.94 -3.63
N SER A 612 -13.61 9.64 -3.33
CA SER A 612 -14.25 8.39 -3.80
C SER A 612 -14.31 8.27 -5.32
N PHE A 613 -14.34 9.40 -6.05
CA PHE A 613 -14.20 9.44 -7.50
C PHE A 613 -12.75 9.32 -7.93
N ASP A 614 -11.84 10.00 -7.24
CA ASP A 614 -10.38 9.94 -7.49
C ASP A 614 -9.85 8.50 -7.41
N ALA A 615 -10.42 7.66 -6.51
CA ALA A 615 -10.08 6.24 -6.36
C ALA A 615 -10.06 5.49 -7.69
N TRP A 616 -11.01 5.86 -8.56
CA TRP A 616 -11.17 5.26 -9.87
C TRP A 616 -10.18 5.88 -10.86
N ILE A 617 -9.94 7.18 -10.83
CA ILE A 617 -9.10 7.85 -11.83
C ILE A 617 -7.61 7.55 -11.64
N LEU A 618 -7.09 7.65 -10.42
CA LEU A 618 -5.66 7.80 -10.12
C LEU A 618 -4.75 6.65 -10.59
N GLU A 619 -5.28 5.45 -10.69
CA GLU A 619 -4.49 4.23 -10.97
C GLU A 619 -4.68 3.70 -12.39
N TYR A 620 -5.61 4.29 -13.13
CA TYR A 620 -6.00 3.83 -14.46
C TYR A 620 -5.88 4.92 -15.52
N THR A 621 -5.58 6.16 -15.11
CA THR A 621 -5.41 7.32 -15.99
C THR A 621 -4.26 8.21 -15.50
N GLN A 622 -4.01 9.32 -16.17
CA GLN A 622 -3.00 10.29 -15.72
C GLN A 622 -3.49 11.04 -14.47
N TRP A 623 -2.58 11.35 -13.54
CA TRP A 623 -2.92 12.01 -12.27
C TRP A 623 -3.75 13.30 -12.45
N ASP A 624 -3.44 14.13 -13.46
CA ASP A 624 -4.16 15.38 -13.71
C ASP A 624 -5.63 15.17 -14.11
N ALA A 625 -6.03 13.96 -14.51
CA ALA A 625 -7.40 13.65 -14.91
C ALA A 625 -8.41 13.88 -13.77
N ILE A 626 -8.01 13.81 -12.49
CA ILE A 626 -8.90 14.11 -11.35
C ILE A 626 -9.45 15.55 -11.35
N TYR A 627 -8.83 16.44 -12.12
CA TYR A 627 -9.22 17.84 -12.26
C TYR A 627 -9.97 18.13 -13.57
N ARG A 628 -10.36 17.09 -14.32
CA ARG A 628 -11.22 17.23 -15.51
C ARG A 628 -12.65 17.60 -15.11
N ILE A 629 -13.38 18.12 -16.09
CA ILE A 629 -14.81 18.40 -15.99
C ILE A 629 -15.58 17.11 -16.27
N TYR A 630 -16.10 16.46 -15.22
CA TYR A 630 -16.82 15.19 -15.31
C TYR A 630 -18.35 15.35 -15.28
N MET A 631 -18.85 16.43 -14.65
CA MET A 631 -20.28 16.62 -14.51
C MET A 631 -20.97 16.87 -15.86
N ALA A 632 -22.23 16.42 -15.98
CA ALA A 632 -23.10 16.77 -17.11
C ALA A 632 -23.74 18.16 -16.94
N ASP A 633 -23.80 18.64 -15.69
CA ASP A 633 -24.55 19.83 -15.29
C ASP A 633 -24.12 21.07 -16.09
N GLY A 634 -25.12 21.81 -16.57
CA GLY A 634 -24.91 23.01 -17.37
C GLY A 634 -24.26 22.78 -18.75
N GLY A 635 -24.18 21.51 -19.21
CA GLY A 635 -23.70 21.15 -20.55
C GLY A 635 -22.25 21.55 -20.80
N VAL A 636 -21.40 21.55 -19.77
CA VAL A 636 -19.97 21.88 -19.89
C VAL A 636 -19.13 20.62 -20.05
N GLY A 637 -19.42 19.58 -19.26
CA GLY A 637 -18.72 18.30 -19.31
C GLY A 637 -19.54 17.23 -20.05
N PRO A 638 -18.90 16.09 -20.37
CA PRO A 638 -19.53 14.99 -21.10
C PRO A 638 -20.45 14.12 -20.22
N GLY A 639 -20.51 14.36 -18.90
CA GLY A 639 -21.39 13.62 -17.99
C GLY A 639 -20.91 12.22 -17.63
N ASP A 640 -19.60 11.97 -17.70
CA ASP A 640 -18.97 10.67 -17.49
C ASP A 640 -18.37 10.54 -16.09
N LEU A 641 -19.17 10.74 -15.04
CA LEU A 641 -18.70 10.64 -13.67
C LEU A 641 -18.01 9.27 -13.40
N PRO A 642 -16.82 9.25 -12.78
CA PRO A 642 -16.16 8.01 -12.40
C PRO A 642 -17.04 7.20 -11.46
N GLU A 643 -17.17 5.90 -11.71
CA GLU A 643 -18.00 5.05 -10.86
C GLU A 643 -17.45 3.63 -10.79
N ARG A 644 -18.03 2.81 -9.91
CA ARG A 644 -17.61 1.42 -9.70
C ARG A 644 -17.61 0.58 -10.98
N SER A 645 -18.46 0.94 -11.95
CA SER A 645 -18.51 0.25 -13.24
C SER A 645 -17.25 0.48 -14.09
N TRP A 646 -16.48 1.55 -13.85
CA TRP A 646 -15.23 1.85 -14.56
C TRP A 646 -14.18 0.76 -14.37
N LEU A 647 -14.15 0.12 -13.19
CA LEU A 647 -13.34 -1.08 -12.94
C LEU A 647 -13.60 -2.16 -14.00
N LEU A 648 -14.88 -2.35 -14.35
CA LEU A 648 -15.29 -3.32 -15.37
C LEU A 648 -14.93 -2.86 -16.78
N ARG A 649 -14.84 -1.54 -17.02
CA ARG A 649 -14.49 -0.94 -18.32
C ARG A 649 -12.99 -1.02 -18.64
N TRP A 650 -12.11 -0.94 -17.64
CA TRP A 650 -10.65 -1.05 -17.86
C TRP A 650 -10.14 -2.48 -18.08
N GLY A 651 -10.98 -3.47 -17.77
CA GLY A 651 -10.65 -4.88 -17.94
C GLY A 651 -9.83 -5.47 -16.79
N TYR A 652 -9.82 -6.80 -16.69
CA TYR A 652 -9.09 -7.53 -15.63
C TYR A 652 -7.60 -7.23 -15.66
N ASP A 653 -7.06 -6.94 -16.83
CA ASP A 653 -5.64 -6.76 -17.04
C ASP A 653 -5.07 -5.52 -16.38
N ALA A 654 -5.77 -4.40 -16.53
CA ALA A 654 -5.41 -3.16 -15.87
C ALA A 654 -5.53 -3.31 -14.35
N ILE A 655 -6.56 -4.03 -13.87
CA ILE A 655 -6.75 -4.29 -12.44
C ILE A 655 -5.63 -5.15 -11.87
N ILE A 656 -5.29 -6.26 -12.52
CA ILE A 656 -4.20 -7.13 -12.06
C ILE A 656 -2.87 -6.39 -12.13
N GLN A 657 -2.62 -5.63 -13.20
CA GLN A 657 -1.42 -4.81 -13.32
C GLN A 657 -1.33 -3.79 -12.18
N LYS A 658 -2.42 -3.08 -11.89
CA LYS A 658 -2.53 -2.21 -10.71
C LYS A 658 -2.15 -2.99 -9.46
N CYS A 659 -2.83 -4.10 -9.17
CA CYS A 659 -2.58 -4.89 -7.97
C CYS A 659 -1.10 -5.32 -7.85
N MET A 660 -0.47 -5.73 -8.95
CA MET A 660 0.95 -6.11 -8.99
C MET A 660 1.88 -4.93 -8.73
N ILE A 661 1.62 -3.77 -9.34
CA ILE A 661 2.37 -2.53 -9.09
C ILE A 661 2.26 -2.17 -7.60
N GLN A 662 1.05 -2.18 -7.05
CA GLN A 662 0.82 -1.85 -5.65
C GLN A 662 1.49 -2.84 -4.69
N LEU A 663 1.49 -4.13 -5.00
CA LEU A 663 2.22 -5.14 -4.23
C LEU A 663 3.74 -4.92 -4.27
N ASN A 664 4.30 -4.63 -5.43
CA ASN A 664 5.73 -4.34 -5.59
C ASN A 664 6.13 -3.11 -4.78
N VAL A 665 5.31 -2.06 -4.78
CA VAL A 665 5.59 -0.84 -4.01
C VAL A 665 5.51 -1.11 -2.49
N ILE A 666 4.57 -1.94 -2.03
CA ILE A 666 4.52 -2.35 -0.62
C ILE A 666 5.76 -3.17 -0.25
N GLN A 667 6.22 -4.05 -1.14
CA GLN A 667 7.48 -4.78 -0.98
C GLN A 667 8.67 -3.82 -0.85
N ASP A 668 8.73 -2.79 -1.70
CA ASP A 668 9.75 -1.74 -1.66
C ASP A 668 9.77 -0.96 -0.33
N TYR A 669 8.60 -0.80 0.30
CA TYR A 669 8.48 -0.11 1.59
C TYR A 669 8.88 -0.96 2.79
N LEU A 670 8.58 -2.26 2.76
CA LEU A 670 8.61 -3.14 3.93
C LEU A 670 9.80 -4.09 3.97
N LEU A 671 10.44 -4.37 2.83
CA LEU A 671 11.53 -5.34 2.73
C LEU A 671 12.87 -4.65 2.41
N PRO A 672 13.99 -5.20 2.89
CA PRO A 672 15.30 -4.76 2.42
C PRO A 672 15.53 -5.18 0.96
N SER A 673 16.45 -4.49 0.27
CA SER A 673 16.83 -4.86 -1.09
C SER A 673 17.65 -6.15 -1.12
N PHE A 674 17.28 -7.09 -2.00
CA PHE A 674 17.99 -8.34 -2.25
C PHE A 674 18.81 -8.31 -3.54
N VAL A 675 19.06 -7.11 -4.07
CA VAL A 675 19.88 -6.92 -5.27
C VAL A 675 21.29 -7.46 -5.01
N GLY A 676 21.72 -8.39 -5.87
CA GLY A 676 22.98 -9.14 -5.74
C GLY A 676 22.81 -10.59 -5.28
N PHE A 677 21.62 -11.03 -4.87
CA PHE A 677 21.32 -12.45 -4.63
C PHE A 677 20.95 -13.18 -5.95
N PRO A 678 21.16 -14.52 -6.03
CA PRO A 678 20.73 -15.30 -7.20
C PRO A 678 19.22 -15.26 -7.43
N TRP A 679 18.78 -15.35 -8.69
CA TRP A 679 17.38 -15.61 -8.99
C TRP A 679 16.94 -16.98 -8.42
N PRO A 680 15.72 -17.13 -7.85
CA PRO A 680 14.65 -16.13 -7.76
C PRO A 680 14.70 -15.26 -6.49
N ILE A 681 15.72 -15.40 -5.63
CA ILE A 681 15.79 -14.71 -4.33
C ILE A 681 15.76 -13.19 -4.49
N ASN A 682 16.45 -12.65 -5.50
CA ASN A 682 16.46 -11.21 -5.80
C ASN A 682 15.04 -10.62 -5.95
N GLU A 683 14.12 -11.35 -6.60
CA GLU A 683 12.75 -10.90 -6.89
C GLU A 683 11.88 -10.73 -5.62
N PHE A 684 12.30 -11.30 -4.49
CA PHE A 684 11.56 -11.19 -3.23
C PHE A 684 11.96 -9.97 -2.38
N GLY A 685 13.00 -9.22 -2.76
CA GLY A 685 13.48 -8.04 -2.03
C GLY A 685 13.07 -6.73 -2.69
N ALA A 686 13.24 -5.62 -1.98
CA ALA A 686 13.00 -4.29 -2.55
C ALA A 686 13.93 -4.00 -3.74
N ALA A 687 13.46 -3.18 -4.69
CA ALA A 687 14.27 -2.67 -5.78
C ALA A 687 15.50 -1.91 -5.26
N ALA A 688 16.60 -1.88 -6.05
CA ALA A 688 17.88 -1.28 -5.62
C ALA A 688 17.75 0.18 -5.15
N ALA A 689 16.90 0.95 -5.82
CA ALA A 689 16.68 2.37 -5.59
C ALA A 689 15.42 2.66 -4.75
N ALA A 690 14.78 1.63 -4.19
CA ALA A 690 13.55 1.78 -3.42
C ALA A 690 13.77 2.63 -2.16
N THR A 691 12.82 3.52 -1.88
CA THR A 691 12.78 4.29 -0.64
C THR A 691 11.97 3.55 0.42
N GLY A 692 12.63 2.65 1.13
CA GLY A 692 12.01 1.92 2.24
C GLY A 692 11.51 2.82 3.36
N LEU A 693 10.50 2.37 4.11
CA LEU A 693 9.98 3.10 5.29
C LEU A 693 11.00 3.23 6.40
N LEU A 694 11.99 2.34 6.42
CA LEU A 694 13.18 2.40 7.27
C LEU A 694 14.42 2.36 6.40
N SER A 695 15.56 2.76 6.97
CA SER A 695 16.85 2.61 6.29
C SER A 695 17.17 1.15 5.99
N PRO A 696 18.00 0.86 4.97
CA PRO A 696 18.35 -0.51 4.59
C PRO A 696 18.84 -1.37 5.76
N LEU A 697 19.70 -0.83 6.63
CA LEU A 697 20.19 -1.55 7.81
C LEU A 697 19.05 -1.91 8.78
N ALA A 698 18.14 -0.98 9.03
CA ALA A 698 17.00 -1.23 9.90
C ALA A 698 16.02 -2.25 9.29
N LEU A 699 15.80 -2.22 7.98
CA LEU A 699 15.02 -3.24 7.27
C LEU A 699 15.67 -4.63 7.33
N TRP A 700 16.99 -4.72 7.18
CA TRP A 700 17.72 -5.99 7.34
C TRP A 700 17.68 -6.53 8.77
N ALA A 701 17.59 -5.66 9.78
CA ALA A 701 17.42 -6.08 11.17
C ALA A 701 15.99 -6.54 11.50
N LEU A 702 15.00 -6.17 10.68
CA LEU A 702 13.59 -6.46 10.93
C LEU A 702 13.28 -7.95 10.97
N PRO A 703 13.70 -8.82 10.02
CA PRO A 703 13.46 -10.26 10.07
C PRO A 703 13.98 -10.91 11.36
N ILE A 704 15.16 -10.49 11.84
CA ILE A 704 15.73 -10.96 13.11
C ILE A 704 14.82 -10.53 14.27
N GLY A 705 14.44 -9.26 14.27
CA GLY A 705 13.48 -8.69 15.21
C GLY A 705 12.11 -9.37 15.18
N TRP A 706 11.68 -9.89 14.04
CA TRP A 706 10.37 -10.51 13.83
C TRP A 706 10.33 -11.99 14.23
N VAL A 707 11.38 -12.75 13.91
CA VAL A 707 11.49 -14.17 14.28
C VAL A 707 11.59 -14.35 15.79
N LEU A 708 12.29 -13.45 16.51
CA LEU A 708 12.52 -13.59 17.95
C LEU A 708 11.22 -13.55 18.81
N PRO A 709 10.26 -12.63 18.61
CA PRO A 709 8.99 -12.57 19.35
C PRO A 709 7.97 -13.63 18.90
N VAL A 710 7.94 -14.00 17.61
CA VAL A 710 7.12 -15.11 17.11
C VAL A 710 7.50 -16.40 17.86
N VAL A 711 8.80 -16.59 18.11
CA VAL A 711 9.38 -17.69 18.91
C VAL A 711 9.15 -17.53 20.42
N SER A 712 9.00 -16.30 20.93
CA SER A 712 8.92 -15.99 22.37
C SER A 712 7.67 -15.18 22.78
N ARG A 713 6.68 -15.90 23.33
CA ARG A 713 5.59 -15.40 24.21
C ARG A 713 4.56 -14.39 23.67
N GLN A 714 4.59 -13.92 22.41
CA GLN A 714 3.57 -12.96 21.91
C GLN A 714 2.94 -13.23 20.52
N PRO A 715 2.61 -14.48 20.14
CA PRO A 715 1.99 -14.77 18.83
C PRO A 715 0.64 -14.07 18.64
N ARG A 716 -0.06 -13.73 19.74
CA ARG A 716 -1.37 -13.06 19.68
C ARG A 716 -1.28 -11.60 19.23
N PHE A 717 -0.22 -10.89 19.62
CA PHE A 717 0.00 -9.50 19.20
C PHE A 717 0.26 -9.42 17.69
N TRP A 718 1.03 -10.38 17.17
CA TRP A 718 1.21 -10.53 15.73
C TRP A 718 -0.09 -10.85 15.01
N GLY A 719 -0.91 -11.72 15.59
CA GLY A 719 -2.26 -11.96 15.10
C GLY A 719 -3.07 -10.66 14.99
N LEU A 720 -2.95 -9.74 15.96
CA LEU A 720 -3.65 -8.46 15.94
C LEU A 720 -3.12 -7.56 14.82
N LEU A 721 -1.80 -7.35 14.74
CA LEU A 721 -1.20 -6.51 13.71
C LEU A 721 -1.52 -7.03 12.31
N VAL A 722 -1.39 -8.34 12.08
CA VAL A 722 -1.73 -8.94 10.78
C VAL A 722 -3.21 -8.79 10.47
N SER A 723 -4.09 -9.08 11.44
CA SER A 723 -5.54 -8.98 11.22
C SER A 723 -5.98 -7.54 10.98
N ALA A 724 -5.35 -6.56 11.63
CA ALA A 724 -5.63 -5.13 11.43
C ALA A 724 -5.08 -4.62 10.10
N CYS A 725 -3.80 -4.88 9.80
CA CYS A 725 -3.14 -4.36 8.60
C CYS A 725 -3.61 -5.07 7.32
N LEU A 726 -4.03 -6.33 7.35
CA LEU A 726 -4.39 -7.07 6.14
C LEU A 726 -5.58 -6.46 5.38
N PRO A 727 -6.76 -6.20 6.01
CA PRO A 727 -7.86 -5.53 5.33
C PRO A 727 -7.47 -4.14 4.80
N TYR A 728 -6.66 -3.40 5.56
CA TYR A 728 -6.12 -2.12 5.12
C TYR A 728 -5.27 -2.27 3.84
N SER A 729 -4.32 -3.20 3.84
CA SER A 729 -3.46 -3.45 2.68
C SER A 729 -4.27 -3.86 1.46
N VAL A 730 -5.25 -4.76 1.63
CA VAL A 730 -6.14 -5.21 0.54
C VAL A 730 -6.92 -4.03 -0.03
N PHE A 731 -7.48 -3.17 0.82
CA PHE A 731 -8.16 -1.96 0.39
C PHE A 731 -7.24 -1.03 -0.41
N MET A 732 -6.01 -0.80 0.05
CA MET A 732 -5.04 0.06 -0.62
C MET A 732 -4.55 -0.51 -1.96
N ILE A 733 -4.44 -1.83 -2.09
CA ILE A 733 -4.01 -2.51 -3.32
C ILE A 733 -5.14 -2.50 -4.36
N VAL A 734 -6.36 -2.82 -3.94
CA VAL A 734 -7.48 -3.09 -4.86
C VAL A 734 -8.25 -1.81 -5.18
N TYR A 735 -8.61 -1.03 -4.15
CA TYR A 735 -9.49 0.12 -4.30
C TYR A 735 -8.71 1.42 -4.44
N TRP A 736 -7.84 1.74 -3.49
CA TRP A 736 -7.06 2.98 -3.49
C TRP A 736 -5.69 2.78 -4.16
N HIS A 737 -4.69 3.56 -3.77
CA HIS A 737 -3.32 3.46 -4.23
C HIS A 737 -2.32 3.35 -3.06
N ALA A 738 -1.64 2.21 -2.99
CA ALA A 738 -0.59 1.93 -2.02
C ALA A 738 0.76 2.59 -2.35
N ASN A 739 0.89 3.24 -3.51
CA ASN A 739 2.13 3.80 -4.05
C ASN A 739 2.56 5.15 -3.44
N GLU A 740 1.84 5.63 -2.43
CA GLU A 740 2.29 6.74 -1.59
C GLU A 740 2.79 6.24 -0.23
N PRO A 741 4.07 6.46 0.10
CA PRO A 741 4.66 5.96 1.35
C PRO A 741 3.93 6.49 2.60
N ARG A 742 3.33 7.69 2.52
CA ARG A 742 2.64 8.33 3.65
C ARG A 742 1.49 7.49 4.21
N TYR A 743 0.82 6.68 3.38
CA TYR A 743 -0.24 5.79 3.83
C TYR A 743 0.26 4.61 4.67
N TRP A 744 1.56 4.31 4.65
CA TRP A 744 2.12 3.17 5.39
C TRP A 744 2.83 3.57 6.68
N VAL A 745 2.86 4.87 6.96
CA VAL A 745 3.57 5.45 8.11
C VAL A 745 3.00 4.96 9.45
N PHE A 746 1.73 4.55 9.52
CA PHE A 746 1.16 3.96 10.74
C PHE A 746 1.78 2.60 11.10
N VAL A 747 2.44 1.93 10.15
CA VAL A 747 3.16 0.67 10.38
C VAL A 747 4.56 0.94 10.96
N LEU A 748 5.13 2.12 10.69
CA LEU A 748 6.46 2.55 11.14
C LEU A 748 6.78 2.28 12.62
N PRO A 749 5.92 2.60 13.62
CA PRO A 749 6.22 2.31 15.02
C PRO A 749 6.53 0.82 15.25
N TRP A 750 5.81 -0.07 14.58
CA TRP A 750 5.99 -1.51 14.73
C TRP A 750 7.26 -1.99 14.03
N LEU A 751 7.54 -1.47 12.83
CA LEU A 751 8.79 -1.76 12.11
C LEU A 751 10.00 -1.31 12.94
N ALA A 752 9.99 -0.08 13.45
CA ALA A 752 11.08 0.49 14.23
C ALA A 752 11.33 -0.29 15.54
N VAL A 753 10.27 -0.74 16.21
CA VAL A 753 10.38 -1.59 17.40
C VAL A 753 11.01 -2.94 17.10
N LEU A 754 10.62 -3.56 15.98
CA LEU A 754 11.19 -4.83 15.55
C LEU A 754 12.65 -4.70 15.14
N SER A 755 12.96 -3.72 14.28
CA SER A 755 14.32 -3.43 13.85
C SER A 755 15.22 -3.13 15.04
N ALA A 756 14.78 -2.28 15.97
CA ALA A 756 15.50 -2.01 17.22
C ALA A 756 15.76 -3.28 18.03
N ARG A 757 14.77 -4.17 18.14
CA ARG A 757 14.91 -5.44 18.84
C ARG A 757 15.94 -6.35 18.17
N GLY A 758 15.95 -6.40 16.83
CA GLY A 758 16.93 -7.12 16.02
C GLY A 758 18.35 -6.57 16.20
N ILE A 759 18.52 -5.25 16.08
CA ILE A 759 19.80 -4.55 16.29
C ILE A 759 20.37 -4.86 17.69
N VAL A 760 19.57 -4.64 18.74
CA VAL A 760 20.00 -4.90 20.13
C VAL A 760 20.33 -6.38 20.33
N TRP A 761 19.58 -7.30 19.71
CA TRP A 761 19.88 -8.73 19.79
C TRP A 761 21.23 -9.08 19.19
N VAL A 762 21.52 -8.60 17.96
CA VAL A 762 22.79 -8.86 17.28
C VAL A 762 23.95 -8.35 18.13
N ILE A 763 23.82 -7.15 18.69
CA ILE A 763 24.84 -6.56 19.56
C ILE A 763 25.05 -7.38 20.83
N ASP A 764 23.97 -7.80 21.50
CA ASP A 764 24.05 -8.66 22.68
C ASP A 764 24.73 -10.00 22.36
N CYS A 765 24.47 -10.57 21.18
CA CYS A 765 25.12 -11.78 20.70
C CYS A 765 26.62 -11.57 20.46
N VAL A 766 27.01 -10.55 19.69
CA VAL A 766 28.42 -10.21 19.42
C VAL A 766 29.20 -10.00 20.72
N ALA A 767 28.54 -9.43 21.72
CA ALA A 767 29.17 -9.04 22.97
C ALA A 767 29.02 -10.07 24.10
N SER A 768 28.45 -11.24 23.82
CA SER A 768 28.48 -12.41 24.70
C SER A 768 29.78 -13.20 24.57
N VAL A 769 30.69 -12.78 23.68
CA VAL A 769 32.02 -13.39 23.50
C VAL A 769 32.95 -12.92 24.64
N PRO A 770 33.66 -13.83 25.32
CA PRO A 770 34.50 -13.48 26.46
C PRO A 770 35.67 -12.52 26.10
N GLY A 771 35.83 -11.45 26.88
CA GLY A 771 36.91 -10.45 26.77
C GLY A 771 36.65 -9.20 27.64
N LYS A 772 37.67 -8.66 28.33
CA LYS A 772 37.51 -7.56 29.32
C LYS A 772 37.17 -6.19 28.71
N THR A 773 37.45 -5.96 27.42
CA THR A 773 37.21 -4.69 26.69
C THR A 773 35.83 -4.57 26.04
N MET A 774 34.92 -5.52 26.27
CA MET A 774 33.71 -5.70 25.45
C MET A 774 32.60 -4.65 25.64
N HIS A 775 32.66 -3.79 26.66
CA HIS A 775 31.62 -2.77 26.93
C HIS A 775 31.73 -1.54 26.02
N VAL A 776 32.93 -1.00 25.84
CA VAL A 776 33.18 0.11 24.90
C VAL A 776 32.85 -0.34 23.47
N THR A 777 33.22 -1.56 23.11
CA THR A 777 32.87 -2.16 21.81
C THR A 777 31.36 -2.32 21.61
N LYS A 778 30.58 -2.67 22.64
CA LYS A 778 29.10 -2.70 22.57
C LYS A 778 28.53 -1.32 22.24
N GLY A 779 28.97 -0.31 22.99
CA GLY A 779 28.55 1.08 22.79
C GLY A 779 28.87 1.58 21.39
N MET A 780 30.09 1.32 20.90
CA MET A 780 30.52 1.71 19.55
C MET A 780 29.79 0.97 18.43
N LEU A 781 29.53 -0.34 18.59
CA LEU A 781 28.76 -1.11 17.60
C LEU A 781 27.30 -0.65 17.55
N LEU A 782 26.70 -0.36 18.72
CA LEU A 782 25.36 0.22 18.77
C LEU A 782 25.32 1.59 18.13
N LEU A 783 26.32 2.44 18.40
CA LEU A 783 26.45 3.75 17.77
C LEU A 783 26.54 3.64 16.26
N GLY A 784 27.47 2.82 15.77
CA GLY A 784 27.66 2.61 14.34
C GLY A 784 26.39 2.12 13.65
N ALA A 785 25.69 1.15 14.25
CA ALA A 785 24.43 0.65 13.73
C ALA A 785 23.33 1.72 13.71
N VAL A 786 23.18 2.51 14.78
CA VAL A 786 22.20 3.59 14.84
C VAL A 786 22.54 4.69 13.82
N LEU A 787 23.81 5.10 13.74
CA LEU A 787 24.25 6.11 12.78
C LEU A 787 24.00 5.66 11.34
N LEU A 788 24.41 4.44 10.97
CA LEU A 788 24.14 3.87 9.65
C LEU A 788 22.64 3.79 9.34
N ALA A 789 21.81 3.57 10.36
CA ALA A 789 20.37 3.53 10.19
C ALA A 789 19.72 4.92 10.04
N VAL A 790 20.40 6.00 10.43
CA VAL A 790 19.85 7.34 10.58
C VAL A 790 20.41 8.34 9.55
N VAL A 791 21.70 8.24 9.24
CA VAL A 791 22.44 9.18 8.37
C VAL A 791 21.75 9.43 7.03
N PRO A 792 21.24 8.43 6.29
CA PRO A 792 20.56 8.67 5.02
C PRO A 792 19.35 9.60 5.15
N SER A 793 18.58 9.45 6.24
CA SER A 793 17.42 10.30 6.47
C SER A 793 17.82 11.73 6.83
N VAL A 794 18.86 11.92 7.64
CA VAL A 794 19.39 13.26 7.97
C VAL A 794 19.89 13.98 6.72
N GLN A 795 20.62 13.28 5.85
CA GLN A 795 21.12 13.83 4.59
C GLN A 795 19.97 14.26 3.67
N ASN A 796 18.91 13.44 3.59
CA ASN A 796 17.72 13.78 2.82
C ASN A 796 17.01 15.02 3.37
N ILE A 797 16.84 15.12 4.70
CA ILE A 797 16.24 16.29 5.34
C ILE A 797 17.06 17.56 5.06
N ALA A 798 18.37 17.50 5.28
CA ALA A 798 19.28 18.63 5.10
C ALA A 798 19.32 19.16 3.66
N ARG A 799 19.09 18.29 2.66
CA ARG A 799 18.99 18.66 1.25
C ARG A 799 17.61 19.17 0.86
N ALA A 800 16.54 18.53 1.33
CA ALA A 800 15.17 18.84 0.93
C ALA A 800 14.72 20.23 1.43
N GLN A 801 15.05 20.57 2.67
CA GLN A 801 14.57 21.79 3.31
C GLN A 801 14.90 23.10 2.56
N PRO A 802 16.17 23.41 2.21
CA PRO A 802 16.48 24.64 1.48
C PRO A 802 15.90 24.65 0.06
N LEU A 803 15.83 23.47 -0.57
CA LEU A 803 15.28 23.32 -1.91
C LEU A 803 13.77 23.60 -1.94
N ASP A 804 13.02 23.01 -1.01
CA ASP A 804 11.58 23.23 -0.87
C ASP A 804 11.28 24.71 -0.60
N ALA A 805 12.08 25.35 0.26
CA ALA A 805 11.94 26.78 0.55
C ALA A 805 12.19 27.65 -0.70
N ALA A 806 13.20 27.33 -1.52
CA ALA A 806 13.51 28.08 -2.73
C ALA A 806 12.44 27.92 -3.83
N ARG A 807 11.84 26.73 -3.94
CA ARG A 807 10.85 26.40 -4.97
C ARG A 807 9.52 27.15 -4.85
N VAL A 808 9.16 27.60 -3.65
CA VAL A 808 7.86 28.24 -3.38
C VAL A 808 7.92 29.77 -3.39
N VAL A 809 9.11 30.37 -3.51
CA VAL A 809 9.29 31.81 -3.30
C VAL A 809 8.48 32.63 -4.30
N ALA A 810 8.54 32.28 -5.59
CA ALA A 810 7.79 32.97 -6.64
C ALA A 810 6.27 32.94 -6.38
N ASP A 811 5.74 31.76 -6.05
CA ASP A 811 4.29 31.62 -5.78
C ASP A 811 3.87 32.42 -4.53
N LYS A 812 4.68 32.41 -3.47
CA LYS A 812 4.42 33.21 -2.26
C LYS A 812 4.47 34.72 -2.52
N ASP A 813 5.40 35.18 -3.37
CA ASP A 813 5.48 36.58 -3.77
C ASP A 813 4.22 37.00 -4.56
N LEU A 814 3.80 36.18 -5.51
CA LEU A 814 2.54 36.35 -6.24
C LEU A 814 1.33 36.44 -5.30
N TYR A 815 1.22 35.54 -4.32
CA TYR A 815 0.08 35.57 -3.38
C TYR A 815 0.12 36.78 -2.45
N ALA A 816 1.31 37.23 -2.03
CA ALA A 816 1.46 38.44 -1.23
C ALA A 816 1.04 39.69 -2.01
N TYR A 817 1.37 39.76 -3.32
CA TYR A 817 0.85 40.79 -4.22
C TYR A 817 -0.69 40.74 -4.27
N MET A 818 -1.27 39.57 -4.51
CA MET A 818 -2.73 39.41 -4.60
C MET A 818 -3.45 39.84 -3.30
N GLN A 819 -2.89 39.47 -2.15
CA GLN A 819 -3.45 39.83 -0.85
C GLN A 819 -3.54 41.34 -0.65
N ARG A 820 -2.57 42.10 -1.18
CA ARG A 820 -2.47 43.56 -1.04
C ARG A 820 -3.28 44.31 -2.10
N GLU A 821 -3.24 43.86 -3.34
CA GLU A 821 -3.72 44.64 -4.49
C GLU A 821 -5.10 44.23 -5.02
N LEU A 822 -5.52 42.97 -4.84
CA LEU A 822 -6.83 42.52 -5.35
C LEU A 822 -7.95 42.81 -4.34
N PRO A 823 -9.18 43.09 -4.78
CA PRO A 823 -10.30 43.27 -3.86
C PRO A 823 -10.67 41.95 -3.17
N LEU A 824 -11.29 42.01 -1.99
CA LEU A 824 -11.62 40.82 -1.17
C LEU A 824 -12.60 39.87 -1.86
N ASP A 825 -13.47 40.38 -2.74
CA ASP A 825 -14.43 39.59 -3.53
C ASP A 825 -13.81 39.00 -4.80
N ALA A 826 -12.53 39.26 -5.09
CA ALA A 826 -11.88 38.72 -6.27
C ALA A 826 -11.83 37.19 -6.23
N VAL A 827 -12.19 36.58 -7.36
CA VAL A 827 -12.01 35.16 -7.62
C VAL A 827 -10.87 34.98 -8.63
N VAL A 828 -9.94 34.10 -8.30
CA VAL A 828 -8.74 33.82 -9.10
C VAL A 828 -8.76 32.36 -9.57
N MET A 829 -8.62 32.15 -10.87
CA MET A 829 -8.43 30.82 -11.44
C MET A 829 -6.95 30.44 -11.38
N THR A 830 -6.61 29.24 -10.87
CA THR A 830 -5.23 28.78 -10.65
C THR A 830 -5.15 27.25 -10.66
N ARG A 831 -3.96 26.67 -10.86
CA ARG A 831 -3.73 25.24 -10.67
C ARG A 831 -3.68 24.81 -9.18
N VAL A 832 -3.57 25.77 -8.27
CA VAL A 832 -3.30 25.55 -6.84
C VAL A 832 -4.20 26.39 -5.93
N PRO A 833 -5.53 26.21 -6.03
CA PRO A 833 -6.49 27.11 -5.40
C PRO A 833 -6.44 27.10 -3.87
N TRP A 834 -6.14 25.96 -3.23
CA TRP A 834 -6.01 25.86 -1.78
C TRP A 834 -4.82 26.66 -1.22
N GLN A 835 -3.67 26.68 -1.90
CA GLN A 835 -2.51 27.48 -1.47
C GLN A 835 -2.74 28.97 -1.73
N LEU A 836 -3.28 29.29 -2.91
CA LEU A 836 -3.64 30.65 -3.26
C LEU A 836 -4.63 31.22 -2.24
N GLN A 837 -5.70 30.49 -1.91
CA GLN A 837 -6.70 30.95 -0.95
C GLN A 837 -6.12 31.06 0.47
N TRP A 838 -5.23 30.14 0.87
CA TRP A 838 -4.56 30.24 2.17
C TRP A 838 -3.77 31.56 2.31
N TYR A 839 -2.90 31.87 1.35
CA TYR A 839 -2.00 33.02 1.45
C TYR A 839 -2.63 34.35 1.03
N SER A 840 -3.47 34.36 -0.01
CA SER A 840 -4.09 35.60 -0.52
C SER A 840 -5.44 35.92 0.12
N GLU A 841 -6.10 34.94 0.74
CA GLU A 841 -7.49 35.03 1.20
C GLU A 841 -8.51 35.42 0.11
N ARG A 842 -8.18 35.22 -1.17
CA ARG A 842 -9.08 35.44 -2.30
C ARG A 842 -9.76 34.13 -2.70
N GLY A 843 -11.00 34.22 -3.20
CA GLY A 843 -11.71 33.05 -3.71
C GLY A 843 -10.93 32.43 -4.87
N ALA A 844 -10.93 31.10 -4.99
CA ALA A 844 -10.13 30.44 -6.01
C ALA A 844 -10.87 29.34 -6.77
N VAL A 845 -10.53 29.15 -8.04
CA VAL A 845 -11.10 28.06 -8.87
C VAL A 845 -9.97 27.33 -9.58
N MET A 846 -10.00 26.01 -9.56
CA MET A 846 -9.02 25.19 -10.26
C MET A 846 -9.09 25.41 -11.77
N ILE A 847 -7.94 25.48 -12.44
CA ILE A 847 -7.88 25.36 -13.90
C ILE A 847 -8.26 23.91 -14.26
N PRO A 848 -9.37 23.66 -14.98
CA PRO A 848 -9.77 22.30 -15.33
C PRO A 848 -8.74 21.65 -16.26
N ALA A 849 -8.40 20.39 -16.00
CA ALA A 849 -7.49 19.64 -16.87
C ALA A 849 -8.20 19.22 -18.17
N ASP A 850 -7.47 19.24 -19.28
CA ASP A 850 -7.90 18.77 -20.61
C ASP A 850 -9.19 19.44 -21.13
N ALA A 851 -9.52 20.62 -20.60
CA ALA A 851 -10.65 21.42 -21.02
C ALA A 851 -10.28 22.31 -22.22
N SER A 852 -11.22 22.50 -23.14
CA SER A 852 -11.11 23.49 -24.21
C SER A 852 -11.11 24.92 -23.65
N ALA A 853 -10.58 25.88 -24.43
CA ALA A 853 -10.61 27.30 -24.09
C ALA A 853 -12.03 27.78 -23.71
N THR A 854 -13.04 27.36 -24.49
CA THR A 854 -14.45 27.68 -24.22
C THR A 854 -14.92 27.12 -22.88
N GLN A 855 -14.57 25.88 -22.53
CA GLN A 855 -14.93 25.30 -21.24
C GLN A 855 -14.27 26.05 -20.07
N ILE A 856 -12.99 26.40 -20.20
CA ILE A 856 -12.26 27.19 -19.18
C ILE A 856 -12.95 28.54 -18.97
N LEU A 857 -13.27 29.27 -20.04
CA LEU A 857 -13.96 30.56 -19.97
C LEU A 857 -15.38 30.46 -19.40
N ARG A 858 -16.12 29.39 -19.72
CA ARG A 858 -17.46 29.17 -19.16
C ARG A 858 -17.41 28.92 -17.64
N ILE A 859 -16.43 28.15 -17.17
CA ILE A 859 -16.19 27.93 -15.74
C ILE A 859 -15.75 29.23 -15.05
N ALA A 860 -14.83 29.98 -15.69
CA ALA A 860 -14.40 31.29 -15.19
C ALA A 860 -15.58 32.24 -15.04
N LYS A 861 -16.46 32.32 -16.05
CA LYS A 861 -17.67 33.14 -16.04
C LYS A 861 -18.65 32.72 -14.95
N HIS A 862 -18.89 31.41 -14.78
CA HIS A 862 -19.80 30.87 -13.77
C HIS A 862 -19.41 31.26 -12.34
N TYR A 863 -18.12 31.15 -12.03
CA TYR A 863 -17.59 31.52 -10.71
C TYR A 863 -17.12 32.98 -10.62
N ASN A 864 -17.33 33.78 -11.67
CA ASN A 864 -16.88 35.17 -11.76
C ASN A 864 -15.36 35.33 -11.49
N ALA A 865 -14.55 34.42 -12.02
CA ALA A 865 -13.10 34.47 -11.92
C ALA A 865 -12.53 35.60 -12.79
N ARG A 866 -12.20 36.73 -12.16
CA ARG A 866 -11.66 37.93 -12.84
C ARG A 866 -10.18 37.82 -13.18
N TYR A 867 -9.46 36.91 -12.53
CA TYR A 867 -8.01 36.78 -12.68
C TYR A 867 -7.59 35.33 -12.94
N LEU A 868 -6.49 35.15 -13.67
CA LEU A 868 -5.81 33.87 -13.92
C LEU A 868 -4.40 33.95 -13.34
N ALA A 869 -4.07 33.05 -12.41
CA ALA A 869 -2.74 32.90 -11.85
C ALA A 869 -2.05 31.66 -12.44
N LEU A 870 -0.85 31.87 -12.94
CA LEU A 870 0.04 30.83 -13.46
C LEU A 870 1.21 30.65 -12.48
N ASP A 871 1.05 29.67 -11.60
CA ASP A 871 2.04 29.33 -10.59
C ASP A 871 3.29 28.67 -11.21
N SER A 872 4.42 28.84 -10.53
CA SER A 872 5.71 28.32 -10.96
C SER A 872 5.91 26.86 -10.54
N LEU A 873 5.48 26.48 -9.33
CA LEU A 873 5.75 25.17 -8.75
C LEU A 873 4.85 24.07 -9.31
N GLN A 874 3.55 24.34 -9.38
CA GLN A 874 2.55 23.39 -9.84
C GLN A 874 1.83 23.99 -11.03
N ARG A 875 2.11 23.44 -12.22
CA ARG A 875 1.55 23.91 -13.48
C ARG A 875 0.52 22.92 -14.02
N PRO A 876 -0.46 23.38 -14.80
CA PRO A 876 -1.32 22.49 -15.56
C PRO A 876 -0.52 21.56 -16.47
N ASN A 877 -1.16 20.49 -16.93
CA ASN A 877 -0.57 19.58 -17.89
C ASN A 877 -0.19 20.30 -19.21
N ALA A 878 0.67 19.68 -20.02
CA ALA A 878 1.23 20.33 -21.21
C ALA A 878 0.15 20.82 -22.20
N ALA A 879 -0.91 20.04 -22.41
CA ALA A 879 -2.02 20.40 -23.31
C ALA A 879 -2.78 21.63 -22.81
N THR A 880 -3.14 21.63 -21.52
CA THR A 880 -3.84 22.77 -20.90
C THR A 880 -2.97 24.02 -20.91
N ARG A 881 -1.65 23.90 -20.72
CA ARG A 881 -0.73 25.03 -20.83
C ARG A 881 -0.66 25.61 -22.23
N ALA A 882 -0.66 24.77 -23.27
CA ALA A 882 -0.69 25.24 -24.65
C ALA A 882 -1.98 26.03 -24.93
N ILE A 883 -3.13 25.51 -24.50
CA ILE A 883 -4.42 26.20 -24.60
C ILE A 883 -4.39 27.55 -23.87
N LEU A 884 -3.85 27.60 -22.65
CA LEU A 884 -3.74 28.86 -21.90
C LEU A 884 -2.79 29.85 -22.58
N ALA A 885 -1.68 29.39 -23.15
CA ALA A 885 -0.76 30.24 -23.90
C ALA A 885 -1.46 30.83 -25.13
N ASP A 886 -2.15 30.00 -25.92
CA ASP A 886 -2.92 30.45 -27.09
C ASP A 886 -4.02 31.44 -26.70
N MET A 887 -4.71 31.19 -25.58
CA MET A 887 -5.71 32.11 -25.03
C MET A 887 -5.11 33.45 -24.63
N ILE A 888 -3.91 33.45 -24.03
CA ILE A 888 -3.22 34.68 -23.60
C ILE A 888 -2.70 35.47 -24.81
N ASP A 889 -2.20 34.79 -25.83
CA ASP A 889 -1.61 35.41 -27.02
C ASP A 889 -2.65 35.93 -28.04
N ASP A 890 -3.90 35.47 -27.96
CA ASP A 890 -4.98 35.87 -28.87
C ASP A 890 -5.32 37.38 -28.77
N SER A 891 -5.20 38.06 -29.92
CA SER A 891 -5.19 39.52 -30.06
C SER A 891 -6.56 40.20 -30.06
N GLY A 892 -7.67 39.44 -30.18
CA GLY A 892 -9.01 40.02 -30.31
C GLY A 892 -9.61 40.61 -29.02
N THR A 893 -9.24 40.05 -27.86
CA THR A 893 -9.60 40.50 -26.49
C THR A 893 -8.61 39.84 -25.52
N PRO A 894 -7.40 40.42 -25.36
CA PRO A 894 -6.29 39.71 -24.75
C PRO A 894 -6.42 39.66 -23.22
N PHE A 895 -5.87 38.59 -22.65
CA PHE A 895 -5.58 38.56 -21.22
C PHE A 895 -4.58 39.68 -20.90
N ARG A 896 -4.89 40.51 -19.90
CA ARG A 896 -3.97 41.59 -19.51
C ARG A 896 -3.05 41.12 -18.40
N LEU A 897 -1.75 41.09 -18.64
CA LEU A 897 -0.76 40.84 -17.59
C LEU A 897 -0.85 41.95 -16.52
N ILE A 898 -1.13 41.55 -15.28
CA ILE A 898 -1.26 42.45 -14.13
C ILE A 898 0.05 42.46 -13.34
N TYR A 899 0.63 41.29 -13.12
CA TYR A 899 1.82 41.16 -12.31
C TYR A 899 2.63 39.93 -12.74
N ARG A 900 3.95 40.07 -12.65
CA ARG A 900 4.93 39.03 -12.91
C ARG A 900 5.99 39.10 -11.84
N THR A 901 6.24 37.99 -11.16
CA THR A 901 7.27 37.97 -10.12
C THR A 901 8.66 38.14 -10.73
N PRO A 902 9.66 38.56 -9.94
CA PRO A 902 11.05 38.40 -10.31
C PRO A 902 11.38 36.93 -10.66
N ALA A 903 12.47 36.76 -11.41
CA ALA A 903 13.06 35.47 -11.70
C ALA A 903 13.78 34.92 -10.45
N TYR A 904 13.24 33.88 -9.82
CA TYR A 904 13.86 33.24 -8.67
C TYR A 904 14.67 32.01 -9.10
N PRO A 905 16.01 32.02 -8.96
CA PRO A 905 16.83 30.86 -9.30
C PRO A 905 16.70 29.77 -8.23
N VAL A 906 16.54 28.53 -8.68
CA VAL A 906 16.51 27.33 -7.84
C VAL A 906 17.55 26.36 -8.36
N ASN A 907 18.44 25.91 -7.46
CA ASN A 907 19.47 24.91 -7.78
C ASN A 907 19.09 23.55 -7.17
N ASP A 908 18.84 22.57 -8.02
CA ASP A 908 18.52 21.20 -7.65
C ASP A 908 19.54 20.24 -8.27
N ASN A 909 20.39 19.65 -7.43
CA ASN A 909 21.39 18.66 -7.84
C ASN A 909 22.24 19.09 -9.05
N GLY A 910 22.65 20.36 -9.09
CA GLY A 910 23.50 20.92 -10.15
C GLY A 910 22.73 21.40 -11.38
N ARG A 911 21.39 21.31 -11.39
CA ARG A 911 20.54 21.95 -12.39
C ARG A 911 19.94 23.21 -11.82
N THR A 912 20.19 24.35 -12.47
CA THR A 912 19.57 25.62 -12.13
C THR A 912 18.35 25.86 -13.02
N PHE A 913 17.19 26.10 -12.42
CA PHE A 913 15.99 26.55 -13.12
C PHE A 913 15.46 27.83 -12.50
N THR A 914 14.70 28.60 -13.28
CA THR A 914 14.13 29.87 -12.83
C THR A 914 12.63 29.70 -12.61
N MET A 915 12.18 30.11 -11.42
CA MET A 915 10.78 30.13 -11.04
C MET A 915 10.21 31.53 -11.27
N VAL A 916 9.15 31.61 -12.06
CA VAL A 916 8.40 32.84 -12.34
C VAL A 916 6.92 32.50 -12.28
N SER A 917 6.16 33.33 -11.57
CA SER A 917 4.72 33.22 -11.45
C SER A 917 4.06 34.50 -11.98
N GLU A 918 2.90 34.35 -12.61
CA GLU A 918 2.27 35.40 -13.40
C GLU A 918 0.78 35.52 -13.03
N LEU A 919 0.27 36.76 -13.05
CA LEU A 919 -1.14 37.08 -12.84
C LEU A 919 -1.68 37.84 -14.05
N TYR A 920 -2.77 37.35 -14.61
CA TYR A 920 -3.49 37.96 -15.71
C TYR A 920 -4.91 38.33 -15.28
N ALA A 921 -5.49 39.37 -15.88
CA ALA A 921 -6.94 39.62 -15.83
C ALA A 921 -7.61 38.95 -17.03
N PHE A 922 -8.76 38.30 -16.78
CA PHE A 922 -9.63 37.79 -17.84
C PHE A 922 -10.27 38.95 -18.62
N PRO A 923 -10.68 38.74 -19.89
CA PRO A 923 -11.55 39.67 -20.61
C PRO A 923 -12.89 39.87 -19.89
N ASP A 924 -13.39 41.10 -19.85
CA ASP A 924 -14.61 41.46 -19.07
C ASP A 924 -15.87 40.68 -19.48
N ASP A 925 -15.99 40.31 -20.75
CA ASP A 925 -17.12 39.57 -21.30
C ASP A 925 -16.87 38.05 -21.40
N TYR A 926 -15.69 37.58 -20.97
CA TYR A 926 -15.21 36.22 -21.13
C TYR A 926 -15.28 35.73 -22.59
N ARG A 927 -15.04 36.63 -23.56
CA ARG A 927 -15.18 36.39 -25.01
C ARG A 927 -16.57 35.94 -25.43
N GLY A 928 -17.61 36.46 -24.78
CA GLY A 928 -19.01 36.18 -25.12
C GLY A 928 -19.47 34.75 -24.88
N VAL A 929 -18.71 33.91 -24.16
CA VAL A 929 -19.13 32.51 -23.91
C VAL A 929 -20.47 32.44 -23.16
N PRO A 930 -21.35 31.48 -23.50
CA PRO A 930 -22.66 31.37 -22.85
C PRO A 930 -22.51 30.99 -21.37
N SER A 931 -23.38 31.54 -20.52
CA SER A 931 -23.42 31.15 -19.12
C SER A 931 -23.76 29.67 -18.97
N ILE A 932 -23.23 29.05 -17.93
CA ILE A 932 -23.70 27.75 -17.45
C ILE A 932 -25.12 27.98 -16.91
N ARG A 933 -26.09 27.19 -17.38
CA ARG A 933 -27.48 27.27 -16.92
C ARG A 933 -27.72 26.32 -15.77
#